data_AF-A0AA37NSB4-F1
#
_entry.id   AF-A0AA37NSB4-F1
#
_cell.length_a   1.000
_cell.length_b   1.000
_cell.length_c   1.000
_cell.angle_alpha   90.00
_cell.angle_beta   90.00
_cell.angle_gamma   90.00
#
_symmetry.space_group_name_H-M   'P 1'
#
loop_
_entity.id
_entity.type
_entity.pdbx_description
1 polymer ?
#
loop_
_entity_poly.entity_id
_entity_poly.type
_entity_poly.pdbx_seq_one_letter_code
_entity_poly.pdbx_strand_id
1 'polypeptide(L)'
;MKKFLFLLLALVLSVSVSCSDDKTGDTGGSMLSVTPTEIEFEAAGGSRLLDLRTDAGAWSLTQSDNTAWCTPALTSGKTSTSFAVTATANESSKRSATLTFTAPGCDPVVVTVTQSGDASQDFEGEQVVAQPDAWDNRKRADISYQLLVYSFADGNGDKVGDLPGLTRRLDYIDALGASAVWLSPIHPAASYHGYDVLDYEAVNPAFGSDADLRAFIDAAHARGIRVYLDYVLNHTGKDHPWFKSAAASEGSPYRDRYIFSEDPQADIAAGRIDQIATEGAAGYDAGQWFSTDTGAGAAGRFKFVLDWTNADSPTVTVTETTDAADADNTQGGADDKYLYFGNGTSKRFYARGGNSYELTLDFDSDWGFLVRTSTTSWAAGTKYGAPDNRTIIRFGEPFTLMSNRSADPANVQFSLPTMYHSHFWTAAFADLNYGKAAEAEQSGAFKAVTEAADKWVRMGVDGFRLDAVKHIYHNAYNDENPTFLKKFYDRMNESYKAAGGEGDFYMVGEMLDEADKAAPYYRGLPALFEFTFWYKLKWALQNGIGCYFVKDILDVQPLYAQYRSDYIEATKLSNHDEDRTGSDLGQSAEKMKVAAAVLLTAQGAPYIYQGEELGYWGTKSNGDEYVRTPILWDKAGNELASGSLSGKIDMQMLTPAISVEAQADDDGSLLNLYRTFARLRNTYPVLAQGKMVKHPVYNDGNTSQQSIAAWYRELDGERMLVVHNFGREEQILTLTDQPDKAVGVSGEVKLQRGDASSKLLMGAWSSVVFTL
;
A
#
# COMPACT_ATOMS: atom_id res chain seq x y z
N MET A 1 -10.23 -18.40 17.80
CA MET A 1 -9.84 -18.85 19.16
C MET A 1 -8.74 -17.93 19.68
N LYS A 2 -9.04 -17.25 20.80
CA LYS A 2 -8.19 -16.60 21.83
C LYS A 2 -6.75 -16.12 21.49
N LYS A 3 -6.58 -14.79 21.60
CA LYS A 3 -5.55 -14.01 22.34
C LYS A 3 -4.47 -14.84 23.08
N PHE A 4 -3.19 -14.47 22.97
CA PHE A 4 -2.40 -13.95 24.11
C PHE A 4 -1.02 -13.39 23.69
N LEU A 5 -0.64 -12.35 24.41
CA LEU A 5 0.47 -11.42 24.28
C LEU A 5 1.78 -12.03 24.81
N PHE A 6 2.90 -11.83 24.11
CA PHE A 6 4.25 -12.11 24.58
C PHE A 6 4.71 -11.04 25.58
N LEU A 7 5.13 -11.45 26.77
CA LEU A 7 5.96 -10.67 27.68
C LEU A 7 7.19 -11.52 28.03
N LEU A 8 8.37 -11.09 27.61
CA LEU A 8 9.65 -11.70 27.96
C LEU A 8 10.27 -10.86 29.09
N LEU A 9 10.40 -11.43 30.29
CA LEU A 9 11.26 -10.88 31.34
C LEU A 9 12.26 -11.97 31.72
N ALA A 10 13.53 -11.70 31.46
CA ALA A 10 14.64 -12.59 31.71
C ALA A 10 14.87 -12.78 33.22
N LEU A 11 14.80 -14.03 33.66
CA LEU A 11 15.14 -14.49 35.00
C LEU A 11 16.60 -14.98 34.96
N VAL A 12 17.53 -14.23 35.54
CA VAL A 12 18.90 -14.73 35.78
C VAL A 12 18.97 -15.23 37.22
N LEU A 13 19.03 -16.56 37.36
CA LEU A 13 19.45 -17.25 38.57
C LEU A 13 20.93 -16.96 38.83
N SER A 14 21.26 -16.42 40.01
CA SER A 14 22.58 -16.59 40.62
C SER A 14 22.44 -17.46 41.86
N VAL A 15 22.94 -18.69 41.74
CA VAL A 15 23.17 -19.64 42.82
C VAL A 15 24.32 -19.16 43.69
N SER A 16 24.16 -19.15 45.01
CA SER A 16 25.30 -19.14 45.93
C SER A 16 24.98 -19.92 47.22
N VAL A 17 25.42 -21.17 47.17
CA VAL A 17 25.94 -22.07 48.22
C VAL A 17 25.96 -21.55 49.66
N SER A 18 25.37 -22.34 50.55
CA SER A 18 25.57 -22.36 51.99
C SER A 18 26.86 -23.11 52.35
N CYS A 19 27.74 -22.50 53.15
CA CYS A 19 28.68 -23.18 54.04
C CYS A 19 28.91 -22.33 55.29
N SER A 20 28.83 -22.97 56.47
CA SER A 20 29.03 -22.34 57.78
C SER A 20 30.50 -22.33 58.19
N ASP A 21 30.77 -21.40 59.12
CA ASP A 21 31.80 -21.35 60.14
C ASP A 21 33.27 -21.31 59.74
N ASP A 22 33.89 -20.15 59.96
CA ASP A 22 35.06 -20.08 60.84
C ASP A 22 35.08 -18.76 61.61
N LYS A 23 35.10 -18.88 62.96
CA LYS A 23 35.25 -17.76 63.89
C LYS A 23 36.72 -17.43 64.05
N THR A 24 37.11 -16.16 63.88
CA THR A 24 38.16 -15.52 64.69
C THR A 24 37.92 -14.01 64.83
N GLY A 25 37.97 -13.51 66.06
CA GLY A 25 38.45 -12.14 66.37
C GLY A 25 37.51 -10.93 66.24
N ASP A 26 36.78 -10.65 67.32
CA ASP A 26 36.81 -9.35 68.01
C ASP A 26 36.66 -8.02 67.20
N THR A 27 35.42 -7.59 67.02
CA THR A 27 34.84 -6.30 67.49
C THR A 27 33.42 -6.23 66.93
N GLY A 28 32.42 -6.20 67.82
CA GLY A 28 31.02 -6.08 67.42
C GLY A 28 30.73 -4.70 66.82
N GLY A 29 30.99 -4.54 65.52
CA GLY A 29 30.52 -3.42 64.72
C GLY A 29 29.17 -3.76 64.11
N SER A 30 28.20 -2.87 64.25
CA SER A 30 26.91 -3.01 63.56
C SER A 30 27.10 -2.85 62.05
N MET A 31 26.30 -3.56 61.24
CA MET A 31 26.35 -3.56 59.78
C MET A 31 25.32 -2.59 59.18
N LEU A 32 25.75 -1.78 58.22
CA LEU A 32 24.91 -1.01 57.29
C LEU A 32 25.53 -1.08 55.89
N SER A 33 24.75 -1.48 54.90
CA SER A 33 25.16 -1.51 53.49
C SER A 33 24.00 -1.13 52.57
N VAL A 34 24.30 -0.45 51.47
CA VAL A 34 23.32 -0.03 50.47
C VAL A 34 23.86 -0.37 49.08
N THR A 35 23.02 -0.89 48.20
CA THR A 35 23.40 -1.28 46.83
C THR A 35 22.31 -0.88 45.83
N PRO A 36 22.66 -0.27 44.69
CA PRO A 36 23.99 0.24 44.32
C PRO A 36 24.41 1.50 45.11
N THR A 37 25.71 1.81 45.13
CA THR A 37 26.26 3.06 45.69
C THR A 37 26.29 4.21 44.67
N GLU A 38 25.94 3.93 43.41
CA GLU A 38 25.81 4.91 42.34
C GLU A 38 24.53 4.63 41.54
N ILE A 39 23.77 5.68 41.23
CA ILE A 39 22.54 5.61 40.43
C ILE A 39 22.62 6.66 39.32
N GLU A 40 22.35 6.26 38.08
CA GLU A 40 22.29 7.16 36.94
C GLU A 40 20.88 7.22 36.33
N PHE A 41 20.43 8.43 36.06
CA PHE A 41 19.18 8.74 35.36
C PHE A 41 19.46 9.52 34.08
N GLU A 42 18.63 9.27 33.06
CA GLU A 42 18.61 10.10 31.86
C GLU A 42 17.84 11.41 32.11
N ALA A 43 17.93 12.36 31.18
CA ALA A 43 17.24 13.64 31.25
C ALA A 43 15.72 13.49 31.48
N ALA A 44 15.07 12.47 30.90
CA ALA A 44 13.65 12.19 31.12
C ALA A 44 13.29 11.75 32.57
N GLY A 45 14.28 11.36 33.38
CA GLY A 45 14.07 10.85 34.73
C GLY A 45 13.64 9.38 34.77
N GLY A 46 12.95 8.97 35.85
CA GLY A 46 12.47 7.61 36.03
C GLY A 46 12.69 7.07 37.45
N SER A 47 12.65 5.75 37.62
CA SER A 47 12.79 5.10 38.92
C SER A 47 13.87 4.01 38.92
N ARG A 48 14.60 3.86 40.04
CA ARG A 48 15.65 2.86 40.27
C ARG A 48 15.52 2.28 41.68
N LEU A 49 15.82 1.01 41.86
CA LEU A 49 15.76 0.34 43.17
C LEU A 49 17.08 0.49 43.93
N LEU A 50 16.95 0.69 45.25
CA LEU A 50 18.02 0.59 46.24
C LEU A 50 17.71 -0.52 47.23
N ASP A 51 18.70 -1.37 47.49
CA ASP A 51 18.66 -2.42 48.50
C ASP A 51 19.49 -1.99 49.72
N LEU A 52 18.86 -1.91 50.89
CA LEU A 52 19.51 -1.58 52.15
C LEU A 52 19.52 -2.80 53.08
N ARG A 53 20.70 -3.17 53.59
CA ARG A 53 20.86 -4.21 54.60
C ARG A 53 21.48 -3.67 55.88
N THR A 54 20.85 -3.97 57.01
CA THR A 54 21.35 -3.59 58.34
C THR A 54 20.93 -4.57 59.44
N ASP A 55 21.80 -4.75 60.43
CA ASP A 55 21.53 -5.38 61.73
C ASP A 55 21.59 -4.39 62.92
N ALA A 56 21.87 -3.11 62.62
CA ALA A 56 22.01 -1.99 63.56
C ALA A 56 20.68 -1.44 64.09
N GLY A 57 19.56 -2.00 63.64
CA GLY A 57 18.21 -1.55 63.97
C GLY A 57 17.72 -0.40 63.10
N ALA A 58 17.31 0.71 63.72
CA ALA A 58 16.72 1.84 63.00
C ALA A 58 17.76 2.57 62.14
N TRP A 59 17.39 2.90 60.92
CA TRP A 59 18.23 3.67 59.99
C TRP A 59 17.48 4.91 59.51
N SER A 60 18.24 5.93 59.11
CA SER A 60 17.72 7.15 58.50
C SER A 60 18.53 7.52 57.26
N LEU A 61 17.88 8.21 56.34
CA LEU A 61 18.46 8.74 55.11
C LEU A 61 18.34 10.27 55.13
N THR A 62 19.45 10.96 54.90
CA THR A 62 19.49 12.39 54.59
C THR A 62 19.91 12.61 53.14
N GLN A 63 19.40 13.68 52.53
CA GLN A 63 19.73 14.05 51.16
C GLN A 63 20.52 15.36 51.19
N SER A 64 21.41 15.56 50.21
CA SER A 64 22.04 16.87 49.99
C SER A 64 21.00 17.96 49.68
N ASP A 65 21.36 19.23 49.87
CA ASP A 65 20.49 20.37 49.55
C ASP A 65 20.15 20.41 48.04
N ASN A 66 19.02 21.01 47.68
CA ASN A 66 18.51 21.16 46.29
C ASN A 66 18.19 19.84 45.54
N THR A 67 17.70 18.83 46.25
CA THR A 67 17.42 17.48 45.70
C THR A 67 15.94 17.18 45.46
N ALA A 68 15.08 18.20 45.33
CA ALA A 68 13.64 18.03 45.09
C ALA A 68 13.31 17.17 43.85
N TRP A 69 14.25 17.08 42.91
CA TRP A 69 14.15 16.24 41.72
C TRP A 69 14.44 14.75 41.99
N CYS A 70 15.12 14.39 43.08
CA CYS A 70 15.52 13.03 43.43
C CYS A 70 14.81 12.59 44.72
N THR A 71 13.74 11.81 44.59
CA THR A 71 12.87 11.42 45.71
C THR A 71 13.02 9.93 46.06
N PRO A 72 13.61 9.57 47.22
CA PRO A 72 13.57 8.22 47.76
C PRO A 72 12.18 7.92 48.35
N ALA A 73 11.68 6.71 48.11
CA ALA A 73 10.37 6.29 48.61
C ALA A 73 10.32 6.12 50.14
N LEU A 74 11.48 5.95 50.79
CA LEU A 74 11.64 5.86 52.23
C LEU A 74 12.79 6.77 52.69
N THR A 75 12.60 7.46 53.81
CA THR A 75 13.63 8.30 54.45
C THR A 75 14.11 7.76 55.79
N SER A 76 13.47 6.71 56.32
CA SER A 76 13.93 5.94 57.49
C SER A 76 13.25 4.58 57.53
N GLY A 77 13.78 3.67 58.36
CA GLY A 77 13.23 2.33 58.55
C GLY A 77 13.81 1.63 59.77
N LYS A 78 13.30 0.43 60.08
CA LYS A 78 13.74 -0.38 61.24
C LYS A 78 14.33 -1.74 60.86
N THR A 79 14.29 -2.09 59.58
CA THR A 79 14.74 -3.38 59.06
C THR A 79 15.44 -3.16 57.72
N SER A 80 16.17 -4.20 57.28
CA SER A 80 16.62 -4.32 55.89
C SER A 80 15.42 -4.26 54.94
N THR A 81 15.56 -3.59 53.81
CA THR A 81 14.46 -3.35 52.86
C THR A 81 14.98 -2.97 51.47
N SER A 82 14.08 -2.96 50.50
CA SER A 82 14.33 -2.49 49.13
C SER A 82 13.29 -1.42 48.80
N PHE A 83 13.72 -0.29 48.26
CA PHE A 83 12.79 0.78 47.89
C PHE A 83 13.32 1.60 46.72
N ALA A 84 12.40 2.33 46.07
CA ALA A 84 12.71 3.10 44.87
C ALA A 84 13.29 4.48 45.19
N VAL A 85 14.21 4.95 44.35
CA VAL A 85 14.60 6.35 44.19
C VAL A 85 14.09 6.81 42.83
N THR A 86 13.41 7.96 42.79
CA THR A 86 12.78 8.49 41.58
C THR A 86 13.36 9.84 41.22
N ALA A 87 13.75 10.02 39.95
CA ALA A 87 14.18 11.31 39.41
C ALA A 87 13.07 11.92 38.53
N THR A 88 12.77 13.22 38.72
CA THR A 88 11.95 14.00 37.77
C THR A 88 12.76 14.35 36.53
N ALA A 89 12.10 14.76 35.45
CA ALA A 89 12.79 15.23 34.24
C ALA A 89 13.76 16.39 34.55
N ASN A 90 14.87 16.44 33.80
CA ASN A 90 15.91 17.45 33.90
C ASN A 90 16.04 18.19 32.55
N GLU A 91 15.45 19.38 32.51
CA GLU A 91 15.52 20.31 31.37
C GLU A 91 16.68 21.32 31.53
N SER A 92 17.66 21.00 32.37
CA SER A 92 18.79 21.88 32.72
C SER A 92 20.12 21.12 32.62
N SER A 93 21.24 21.70 33.04
CA SER A 93 22.55 21.03 33.03
C SER A 93 22.57 19.74 33.87
N LYS A 94 23.57 18.89 33.64
CA LYS A 94 23.80 17.68 34.46
C LYS A 94 23.76 18.04 35.95
N ARG A 95 23.04 17.24 36.74
CA ARG A 95 22.86 17.46 38.19
C ARG A 95 23.15 16.19 38.99
N SER A 96 23.51 16.39 40.26
CA SER A 96 23.83 15.28 41.17
C SER A 96 23.26 15.50 42.56
N ALA A 97 22.91 14.40 43.22
CA ALA A 97 22.42 14.36 44.59
C ALA A 97 23.20 13.31 45.38
N THR A 98 23.33 13.53 46.67
CA THR A 98 23.94 12.56 47.59
C THR A 98 22.89 12.07 48.58
N LEU A 99 22.74 10.76 48.70
CA LEU A 99 21.88 10.09 49.68
C LEU A 99 22.77 9.45 50.75
N THR A 100 22.70 9.96 51.98
CA THR A 100 23.53 9.50 53.10
C THR A 100 22.70 8.68 54.08
N PHE A 101 23.01 7.40 54.20
CA PHE A 101 22.35 6.45 55.09
C PHE A 101 23.13 6.31 56.39
N THR A 102 22.44 6.40 57.52
CA THR A 102 23.03 6.30 58.86
C THR A 102 22.28 5.30 59.72
N ALA A 103 22.99 4.51 60.50
CA ALA A 103 22.43 3.62 61.53
C ALA A 103 23.34 3.60 62.77
N PRO A 104 22.80 3.33 63.98
CA PRO A 104 23.58 3.33 65.22
C PRO A 104 24.78 2.38 65.16
N GLY A 105 25.98 2.88 65.42
CA GLY A 105 27.20 2.05 65.45
C GLY A 105 27.74 1.63 64.08
N CYS A 106 27.23 2.20 62.99
CA CYS A 106 27.72 2.01 61.62
C CYS A 106 28.33 3.30 61.05
N ASP A 107 29.33 3.15 60.19
CA ASP A 107 29.76 4.25 59.33
C ASP A 107 28.66 4.60 58.33
N PRO A 108 28.44 5.89 58.01
CA PRO A 108 27.45 6.29 57.02
C PRO A 108 27.76 5.74 55.63
N VAL A 109 26.73 5.23 54.93
CA VAL A 109 26.85 4.79 53.54
C VAL A 109 26.32 5.87 52.62
N VAL A 110 27.14 6.27 51.65
CA VAL A 110 26.80 7.33 50.70
C VAL A 110 26.46 6.73 49.34
N VAL A 111 25.31 7.09 48.80
CA VAL A 111 24.89 6.78 47.44
C VAL A 111 24.89 8.06 46.61
N THR A 112 25.60 8.06 45.50
CA THR A 112 25.63 9.18 44.54
C THR A 112 24.58 8.96 43.47
N VAL A 113 23.71 9.94 43.27
CA VAL A 113 22.71 9.93 42.20
C VAL A 113 23.10 11.00 41.19
N THR A 114 23.29 10.62 39.93
CA THR A 114 23.54 11.57 38.83
C THR A 114 22.41 11.53 37.81
N GLN A 115 22.12 12.69 37.20
CA GLN A 115 21.15 12.78 36.13
C GLN A 115 21.72 13.64 34.99
N SER A 116 21.67 13.12 33.75
CA SER A 116 22.05 13.88 32.55
C SER A 116 21.15 15.12 32.36
N GLY A 117 21.68 16.13 31.67
CA GLY A 117 20.98 17.38 31.38
C GLY A 117 20.62 17.51 29.90
N ASP A 118 19.91 18.58 29.55
CA ASP A 118 19.68 18.96 28.15
C ASP A 118 21.00 19.44 27.52
N ALA A 119 21.53 18.68 26.56
CA ALA A 119 22.80 18.97 25.89
C ALA A 119 22.76 20.25 25.05
N SER A 120 21.56 20.78 24.76
CA SER A 120 21.33 21.98 23.96
C SER A 120 21.86 23.28 24.59
N GLN A 121 21.92 23.36 25.92
CA GLN A 121 22.32 24.58 26.64
C GLN A 121 23.84 24.78 26.74
N ASP A 122 24.62 23.70 26.66
CA ASP A 122 26.09 23.75 26.71
C ASP A 122 26.73 23.83 25.30
N PHE A 123 25.91 23.83 24.24
CA PHE A 123 26.38 23.95 22.85
C PHE A 123 26.52 25.43 22.44
N GLU A 124 27.75 25.94 22.47
CA GLU A 124 28.08 27.31 22.01
C GLU A 124 28.13 27.40 20.46
N GLY A 125 26.98 27.25 19.80
CA GLY A 125 26.83 27.40 18.35
C GLY A 125 25.71 28.38 17.96
N GLU A 126 25.81 28.94 16.75
CA GLU A 126 24.80 29.84 16.20
C GLU A 126 23.58 29.06 15.71
N GLN A 127 22.38 29.61 15.89
CA GLN A 127 21.17 29.04 15.29
C GLN A 127 21.30 29.08 13.77
N VAL A 128 21.13 27.93 13.12
CA VAL A 128 21.18 27.84 11.67
C VAL A 128 19.89 28.40 11.08
N VAL A 129 20.03 29.43 10.24
CA VAL A 129 18.93 30.03 9.50
C VAL A 129 19.12 29.72 8.01
N ALA A 130 18.08 29.17 7.37
CA ALA A 130 18.10 28.90 5.95
C ALA A 130 18.17 30.22 5.15
N GLN A 131 19.10 30.30 4.20
CA GLN A 131 19.30 31.44 3.32
C GLN A 131 19.35 30.99 1.85
N PRO A 132 18.34 30.28 1.30
CA PRO A 132 18.43 29.76 -0.05
C PRO A 132 18.57 30.86 -1.12
N ASP A 133 19.17 30.50 -2.26
CA ASP A 133 19.16 31.33 -3.46
C ASP A 133 17.72 31.55 -3.94
N ALA A 134 17.49 32.70 -4.57
CA ALA A 134 16.19 33.02 -5.15
C ALA A 134 15.86 32.01 -6.26
N TRP A 135 14.68 31.41 -6.19
CA TRP A 135 14.19 30.54 -7.26
C TRP A 135 13.84 31.38 -8.50
N ASP A 136 14.37 30.98 -9.65
CA ASP A 136 14.16 31.64 -10.94
C ASP A 136 12.89 31.14 -11.67
N ASN A 137 11.97 30.50 -10.93
CA ASN A 137 10.75 29.87 -11.43
C ASN A 137 10.98 28.75 -12.47
N ARG A 138 12.20 28.22 -12.57
CA ARG A 138 12.48 27.04 -13.42
C ARG A 138 12.31 25.76 -12.61
N LYS A 139 11.45 24.86 -13.08
CA LYS A 139 11.26 23.53 -12.49
C LYS A 139 12.38 22.59 -12.96
N ARG A 140 13.49 22.57 -12.22
CA ARG A 140 14.64 21.70 -12.53
C ARG A 140 14.42 20.24 -12.13
N ALA A 141 13.55 20.01 -11.16
CA ALA A 141 13.30 18.70 -10.56
C ALA A 141 12.03 18.05 -11.13
N ASP A 142 12.06 16.74 -11.25
CA ASP A 142 10.91 15.93 -11.70
C ASP A 142 9.97 15.57 -10.55
N ILE A 143 9.44 16.59 -9.87
CA ILE A 143 8.43 16.39 -8.81
C ILE A 143 7.07 16.13 -9.48
N SER A 144 6.40 15.06 -9.09
CA SER A 144 5.06 14.69 -9.58
C SER A 144 4.03 14.71 -8.45
N TYR A 145 2.78 15.06 -8.75
CA TYR A 145 1.69 15.10 -7.77
C TYR A 145 0.59 14.11 -8.16
N GLN A 146 0.39 13.06 -7.35
CA GLN A 146 -0.70 12.11 -7.49
C GLN A 146 -1.97 12.69 -6.88
N LEU A 147 -3.04 12.74 -7.66
CA LEU A 147 -4.36 13.16 -7.20
C LEU A 147 -5.47 12.23 -7.68
N LEU A 148 -6.57 12.23 -6.94
CA LEU A 148 -7.77 11.46 -7.20
C LEU A 148 -8.84 12.43 -7.68
N VAL A 149 -9.22 12.35 -8.95
CA VAL A 149 -10.12 13.33 -9.57
C VAL A 149 -11.41 13.46 -8.76
N TYR A 150 -12.00 12.33 -8.36
CA TYR A 150 -13.24 12.25 -7.60
C TYR A 150 -13.20 12.83 -6.18
N SER A 151 -12.02 13.04 -5.58
CA SER A 151 -11.90 13.57 -4.21
C SER A 151 -10.99 14.80 -4.07
N PHE A 152 -10.50 15.36 -5.17
CA PHE A 152 -9.60 16.50 -5.10
C PHE A 152 -10.34 17.82 -4.92
N ALA A 153 -11.15 18.26 -5.89
CA ALA A 153 -11.84 19.55 -5.83
C ALA A 153 -13.16 19.52 -6.63
N ASP A 154 -14.25 19.93 -6.00
CA ASP A 154 -15.58 20.05 -6.62
C ASP A 154 -15.73 21.42 -7.31
N GLY A 155 -15.83 21.42 -8.64
CA GLY A 155 -15.95 22.63 -9.44
C GLY A 155 -17.39 23.12 -9.66
N ASN A 156 -18.40 22.27 -9.45
CA ASN A 156 -19.77 22.52 -9.90
C ASN A 156 -20.82 22.50 -8.76
N GLY A 157 -20.46 22.04 -7.56
CA GLY A 157 -21.29 22.00 -6.36
C GLY A 157 -22.03 20.69 -6.11
N ASP A 158 -21.82 19.65 -6.94
CA ASP A 158 -22.44 18.32 -6.79
C ASP A 158 -21.73 17.40 -5.78
N LYS A 159 -20.66 17.88 -5.15
CA LYS A 159 -19.81 17.17 -4.19
C LYS A 159 -18.95 16.06 -4.80
N VAL A 160 -18.84 15.96 -6.11
CA VAL A 160 -17.90 15.08 -6.81
C VAL A 160 -16.73 15.92 -7.32
N GLY A 161 -15.51 15.43 -7.17
CA GLY A 161 -14.36 16.12 -7.73
C GLY A 161 -14.34 16.02 -9.26
N ASP A 162 -14.03 17.13 -9.93
CA ASP A 162 -14.19 17.25 -11.39
C ASP A 162 -13.05 18.07 -12.06
N LEU A 163 -12.90 17.91 -13.38
CA LEU A 163 -11.84 18.56 -14.15
C LEU A 163 -11.85 20.10 -14.06
N PRO A 164 -13.02 20.78 -14.05
CA PRO A 164 -13.08 22.21 -13.76
C PRO A 164 -12.54 22.59 -12.37
N GLY A 165 -12.89 21.82 -11.32
CA GLY A 165 -12.37 21.99 -9.96
C GLY A 165 -10.86 21.81 -9.91
N LEU A 166 -10.34 20.74 -10.52
CA LEU A 166 -8.90 20.48 -10.67
C LEU A 166 -8.19 21.66 -11.36
N THR A 167 -8.77 22.17 -12.45
CA THR A 167 -8.20 23.30 -13.21
C THR A 167 -8.04 24.55 -12.33
N ARG A 168 -9.01 24.85 -11.45
CA ARG A 168 -8.92 25.98 -10.49
C ARG A 168 -7.82 25.81 -9.44
N ARG A 169 -7.36 24.58 -9.20
CA ARG A 169 -6.35 24.25 -8.19
C ARG A 169 -4.95 24.06 -8.78
N LEU A 170 -4.75 24.28 -10.07
CA LEU A 170 -3.41 24.21 -10.69
C LEU A 170 -2.39 25.19 -10.08
N ASP A 171 -2.82 26.38 -9.64
CA ASP A 171 -1.91 27.33 -8.96
C ASP A 171 -1.42 26.80 -7.61
N TYR A 172 -2.25 26.01 -6.92
CA TYR A 172 -1.84 25.33 -5.68
C TYR A 172 -0.78 24.26 -5.96
N ILE A 173 -0.99 23.45 -6.99
CA ILE A 173 -0.03 22.41 -7.42
C ILE A 173 1.28 23.05 -7.92
N ASP A 174 1.19 24.16 -8.65
CA ASP A 174 2.34 24.92 -9.10
C ASP A 174 3.16 25.49 -7.93
N ALA A 175 2.48 25.99 -6.89
CA ALA A 175 3.13 26.46 -5.66
C ALA A 175 3.85 25.34 -4.88
N LEU A 176 3.43 24.08 -5.04
CA LEU A 176 4.14 22.90 -4.53
C LEU A 176 5.36 22.52 -5.40
N GLY A 177 5.62 23.25 -6.49
CA GLY A 177 6.77 23.04 -7.36
C GLY A 177 6.68 21.80 -8.25
N ALA A 178 5.49 21.20 -8.39
CA ALA A 178 5.29 20.02 -9.20
C ALA A 178 5.46 20.33 -10.70
N SER A 179 6.18 19.44 -11.38
CA SER A 179 6.39 19.43 -12.83
C SER A 179 5.39 18.54 -13.58
N ALA A 180 4.64 17.73 -12.85
CA ALA A 180 3.63 16.83 -13.41
C ALA A 180 2.51 16.53 -12.42
N VAL A 181 1.36 16.14 -12.95
CA VAL A 181 0.23 15.58 -12.21
C VAL A 181 -0.12 14.20 -12.75
N TRP A 182 -0.36 13.25 -11.85
CA TRP A 182 -0.95 11.95 -12.17
C TRP A 182 -2.39 11.95 -11.72
N LEU A 183 -3.30 11.84 -12.68
CA LEU A 183 -4.74 11.71 -12.46
C LEU A 183 -5.09 10.24 -12.26
N SER A 184 -5.87 9.92 -11.21
CA SER A 184 -6.59 8.64 -11.11
C SER A 184 -7.37 8.31 -12.41
N PRO A 185 -7.78 7.05 -12.66
CA PRO A 185 -8.47 6.71 -13.89
C PRO A 185 -9.63 7.65 -14.20
N ILE A 186 -9.59 8.26 -15.39
CA ILE A 186 -10.56 9.29 -15.82
C ILE A 186 -11.70 8.72 -16.64
N HIS A 187 -11.69 7.43 -16.94
CA HIS A 187 -12.62 6.78 -17.85
C HIS A 187 -13.96 6.46 -17.17
N PRO A 188 -15.07 6.30 -17.92
CA PRO A 188 -16.27 5.65 -17.40
C PRO A 188 -15.92 4.32 -16.74
N ALA A 189 -16.46 4.11 -15.54
CA ALA A 189 -16.13 2.96 -14.70
C ALA A 189 -17.35 2.57 -13.86
N ALA A 190 -17.38 1.32 -13.36
CA ALA A 190 -18.46 0.85 -12.50
C ALA A 190 -18.29 1.28 -11.04
N SER A 191 -17.04 1.41 -10.58
CA SER A 191 -16.69 1.81 -9.22
C SER A 191 -16.11 3.22 -9.17
N TYR A 192 -16.20 3.86 -8.00
CA TYR A 192 -15.72 5.24 -7.81
C TYR A 192 -14.23 5.41 -8.11
N HIS A 193 -13.42 4.36 -7.88
CA HIS A 193 -11.97 4.41 -8.03
C HIS A 193 -11.52 4.36 -9.49
N GLY A 194 -12.37 3.92 -10.42
CA GLY A 194 -12.13 4.02 -11.86
C GLY A 194 -11.36 2.87 -12.51
N TYR A 195 -10.92 1.86 -11.75
CA TYR A 195 -10.07 0.75 -12.24
C TYR A 195 -10.86 -0.33 -13.01
N ASP A 196 -12.18 -0.42 -12.82
CA ASP A 196 -13.09 -1.24 -13.64
C ASP A 196 -13.59 -0.45 -14.87
N VAL A 197 -12.65 -0.07 -15.74
CA VAL A 197 -12.91 0.72 -16.95
C VAL A 197 -14.01 0.09 -17.80
N LEU A 198 -14.94 0.92 -18.29
CA LEU A 198 -16.06 0.58 -19.17
C LEU A 198 -15.91 1.17 -20.58
N ASP A 199 -15.08 2.20 -20.75
CA ASP A 199 -14.79 2.82 -22.04
C ASP A 199 -13.45 3.59 -22.00
N TYR A 200 -12.41 3.06 -22.62
CA TYR A 200 -11.09 3.71 -22.68
C TYR A 200 -11.06 4.99 -23.53
N GLU A 201 -12.08 5.25 -24.34
CA GLU A 201 -12.10 6.39 -25.26
C GLU A 201 -12.86 7.59 -24.72
N ALA A 202 -13.43 7.53 -23.52
CA ALA A 202 -14.23 8.62 -22.98
C ALA A 202 -13.70 9.13 -21.64
N VAL A 203 -13.92 10.41 -21.37
CA VAL A 203 -13.88 10.94 -20.00
C VAL A 203 -15.17 10.50 -19.27
N ASN A 204 -15.03 10.12 -18.01
CA ASN A 204 -16.16 9.80 -17.14
C ASN A 204 -17.07 11.03 -17.03
N PRO A 205 -18.35 10.95 -17.40
CA PRO A 205 -19.26 12.10 -17.36
C PRO A 205 -19.40 12.75 -15.98
N ALA A 206 -19.08 12.02 -14.90
CA ALA A 206 -19.05 12.57 -13.55
C ALA A 206 -17.89 13.55 -13.31
N PHE A 207 -16.82 13.50 -14.12
CA PHE A 207 -15.65 14.38 -14.00
C PHE A 207 -15.65 15.53 -15.01
N GLY A 208 -16.50 15.45 -16.04
CA GLY A 208 -16.60 16.44 -17.10
C GLY A 208 -16.57 15.82 -18.49
N SER A 209 -16.20 16.61 -19.48
CA SER A 209 -16.11 16.23 -20.89
C SER A 209 -14.67 16.15 -21.39
N ASP A 210 -14.46 15.58 -22.60
CA ASP A 210 -13.18 15.67 -23.31
C ASP A 210 -12.69 17.11 -23.48
N ALA A 211 -13.60 18.08 -23.60
CA ALA A 211 -13.25 19.49 -23.71
C ALA A 211 -12.73 20.05 -22.38
N ASP A 212 -13.30 19.61 -21.25
CA ASP A 212 -12.81 19.99 -19.92
C ASP A 212 -11.43 19.38 -19.66
N LEU A 213 -11.20 18.13 -20.08
CA LEU A 213 -9.87 17.52 -20.01
C LEU A 213 -8.86 18.29 -20.86
N ARG A 214 -9.24 18.66 -22.08
CA ARG A 214 -8.38 19.46 -22.95
C ARG A 214 -8.04 20.81 -22.32
N ALA A 215 -9.03 21.50 -21.76
CA ALA A 215 -8.83 22.77 -21.07
C ALA A 215 -7.92 22.62 -19.84
N PHE A 216 -8.04 21.53 -19.08
CA PHE A 216 -7.15 21.21 -17.97
C PHE A 216 -5.70 21.00 -18.45
N ILE A 217 -5.49 20.20 -19.50
CA ILE A 217 -4.18 19.95 -20.10
C ILE A 217 -3.54 21.26 -20.55
N ASP A 218 -4.26 22.08 -21.33
CA ASP A 218 -3.75 23.37 -21.81
C ASP A 218 -3.39 24.31 -20.63
N ALA A 219 -4.19 24.32 -19.56
CA ALA A 219 -3.93 25.13 -18.36
C ALA A 219 -2.75 24.61 -17.52
N ALA A 220 -2.55 23.29 -17.48
CA ALA A 220 -1.41 22.66 -16.82
C ALA A 220 -0.11 22.95 -17.59
N HIS A 221 -0.12 22.77 -18.92
CA HIS A 221 1.00 23.09 -19.80
C HIS A 221 1.40 24.56 -19.73
N ALA A 222 0.45 25.49 -19.62
CA ALA A 222 0.72 26.92 -19.42
C ALA A 222 1.51 27.23 -18.13
N ARG A 223 1.54 26.29 -17.17
CA ARG A 223 2.31 26.35 -15.91
C ARG A 223 3.53 25.44 -15.91
N GLY A 224 3.87 24.82 -17.05
CA GLY A 224 4.92 23.81 -17.13
C GLY A 224 4.63 22.59 -16.25
N ILE A 225 3.37 22.16 -16.20
CA ILE A 225 2.92 20.95 -15.51
C ILE A 225 2.48 19.94 -16.56
N ARG A 226 3.17 18.80 -16.64
CA ARG A 226 2.80 17.65 -17.47
C ARG A 226 1.58 16.92 -16.91
N VAL A 227 0.80 16.28 -17.75
CA VAL A 227 -0.39 15.50 -17.36
C VAL A 227 -0.17 14.02 -17.67
N TYR A 228 -0.27 13.18 -16.64
CA TYR A 228 -0.23 11.73 -16.75
C TYR A 228 -1.61 11.14 -16.46
N LEU A 229 -2.04 10.19 -17.29
CA LEU A 229 -3.25 9.41 -17.03
C LEU A 229 -2.91 8.05 -16.42
N ASP A 230 -3.74 7.60 -15.50
CA ASP A 230 -3.77 6.20 -15.10
C ASP A 230 -4.35 5.33 -16.22
N TYR A 231 -3.59 4.33 -16.66
CA TYR A 231 -3.96 3.49 -17.79
C TYR A 231 -3.94 2.01 -17.40
N VAL A 232 -5.13 1.41 -17.33
CA VAL A 232 -5.36 0.04 -16.86
C VAL A 232 -5.23 -0.93 -18.01
N LEU A 233 -4.12 -1.68 -18.07
CA LEU A 233 -3.84 -2.63 -19.15
C LEU A 233 -4.11 -4.09 -18.77
N ASN A 234 -4.20 -4.43 -17.48
CA ASN A 234 -4.43 -5.82 -17.08
C ASN A 234 -5.85 -6.29 -17.42
N HIS A 235 -6.86 -5.47 -17.15
CA HIS A 235 -8.26 -5.87 -17.18
C HIS A 235 -9.17 -4.72 -17.59
N THR A 236 -10.42 -5.05 -17.89
CA THR A 236 -11.54 -4.11 -17.92
C THR A 236 -12.52 -4.43 -16.78
N GLY A 237 -13.51 -3.57 -16.55
CA GLY A 237 -14.69 -3.97 -15.79
C GLY A 237 -15.47 -5.09 -16.51
N LYS A 238 -16.12 -5.97 -15.77
CA LYS A 238 -16.99 -7.03 -16.32
C LYS A 238 -18.17 -6.46 -17.13
N ASP A 239 -18.57 -5.22 -16.85
CA ASP A 239 -19.68 -4.57 -17.55
C ASP A 239 -19.23 -3.83 -18.82
N HIS A 240 -17.91 -3.86 -19.13
CA HIS A 240 -17.34 -3.28 -20.34
C HIS A 240 -18.00 -3.90 -21.58
N PRO A 241 -18.40 -3.10 -22.61
CA PRO A 241 -19.08 -3.61 -23.80
C PRO A 241 -18.34 -4.76 -24.50
N TRP A 242 -17.00 -4.70 -24.56
CA TRP A 242 -16.17 -5.78 -25.08
C TRP A 242 -16.40 -7.09 -24.32
N PHE A 243 -16.32 -7.09 -22.98
CA PHE A 243 -16.51 -8.30 -22.17
C PHE A 243 -17.93 -8.84 -22.30
N LYS A 244 -18.96 -7.98 -22.17
CA LYS A 244 -20.35 -8.43 -22.33
C LYS A 244 -20.59 -9.10 -23.68
N SER A 245 -20.00 -8.57 -24.75
CA SER A 245 -20.09 -9.20 -26.07
C SER A 245 -19.32 -10.52 -26.13
N ALA A 246 -18.11 -10.58 -25.56
CA ALA A 246 -17.25 -11.76 -25.54
C ALA A 246 -17.82 -12.92 -24.71
N ALA A 247 -18.48 -12.60 -23.60
CA ALA A 247 -19.12 -13.56 -22.70
C ALA A 247 -20.44 -14.09 -23.28
N ALA A 248 -21.18 -13.27 -24.04
CA ALA A 248 -22.48 -13.67 -24.60
C ALA A 248 -22.40 -14.69 -25.74
N SER A 249 -21.26 -14.80 -26.45
CA SER A 249 -21.11 -15.72 -27.58
C SER A 249 -19.64 -16.02 -27.91
N GLU A 250 -19.32 -17.29 -28.15
CA GLU A 250 -18.01 -17.72 -28.67
C GLU A 250 -17.72 -17.17 -30.07
N GLY A 251 -18.75 -16.84 -30.85
CA GLY A 251 -18.60 -16.22 -32.19
C GLY A 251 -18.41 -14.70 -32.15
N SER A 252 -18.32 -14.09 -30.96
CA SER A 252 -18.14 -12.65 -30.82
C SER A 252 -16.79 -12.19 -31.39
N PRO A 253 -16.72 -11.06 -32.13
CA PRO A 253 -15.44 -10.48 -32.55
C PRO A 253 -14.59 -9.98 -31.37
N TYR A 254 -15.16 -9.93 -30.16
CA TYR A 254 -14.46 -9.55 -28.93
C TYR A 254 -14.01 -10.77 -28.11
N ARG A 255 -14.34 -12.01 -28.54
CA ARG A 255 -14.06 -13.25 -27.78
C ARG A 255 -12.60 -13.37 -27.35
N ASP A 256 -11.68 -13.17 -28.29
CA ASP A 256 -10.23 -13.29 -28.05
C ASP A 256 -9.61 -12.13 -27.26
N ARG A 257 -10.39 -11.12 -26.86
CA ARG A 257 -9.89 -10.04 -25.99
C ARG A 257 -9.84 -10.42 -24.53
N TYR A 258 -10.40 -11.55 -24.14
CA TYR A 258 -10.43 -12.03 -22.77
C TYR A 258 -10.06 -13.50 -22.70
N ILE A 259 -9.80 -13.97 -21.48
CA ILE A 259 -9.42 -15.35 -21.21
C ILE A 259 -10.68 -16.10 -20.78
N PHE A 260 -11.08 -17.10 -21.57
CA PHE A 260 -12.20 -17.99 -21.25
C PHE A 260 -11.76 -19.45 -21.24
N SER A 261 -12.38 -20.26 -20.39
CA SER A 261 -12.14 -21.70 -20.35
C SER A 261 -13.28 -22.45 -19.65
N GLU A 262 -13.62 -23.64 -20.13
CA GLU A 262 -14.56 -24.56 -19.44
C GLU A 262 -13.87 -25.37 -18.34
N ASP A 263 -12.58 -25.71 -18.52
CA ASP A 263 -11.77 -26.40 -17.51
C ASP A 263 -10.40 -25.71 -17.34
N PRO A 264 -10.37 -24.56 -16.64
CA PRO A 264 -9.17 -23.74 -16.57
C PRO A 264 -7.97 -24.48 -15.97
N GLN A 265 -8.21 -25.39 -15.03
CA GLN A 265 -7.16 -26.18 -14.43
C GLN A 265 -6.46 -27.07 -15.47
N ALA A 266 -7.24 -27.76 -16.31
CA ALA A 266 -6.69 -28.60 -17.38
C ALA A 266 -6.03 -27.78 -18.50
N ASP A 267 -6.65 -26.65 -18.88
CA ASP A 267 -6.14 -25.78 -19.95
C ASP A 267 -4.81 -25.11 -19.55
N ILE A 268 -4.69 -24.60 -18.33
CA ILE A 268 -3.43 -24.04 -17.80
C ILE A 268 -2.36 -25.13 -17.72
N ALA A 269 -2.69 -26.30 -17.14
CA ALA A 269 -1.72 -27.39 -17.02
C ALA A 269 -1.20 -27.89 -18.38
N ALA A 270 -2.03 -27.77 -19.43
CA ALA A 270 -1.67 -28.10 -20.80
C ALA A 270 -0.99 -26.95 -21.57
N GLY A 271 -0.84 -25.76 -20.97
CA GLY A 271 -0.27 -24.57 -21.60
C GLY A 271 -1.14 -24.00 -22.72
N ARG A 272 -2.47 -24.13 -22.63
CA ARG A 272 -3.44 -23.64 -23.63
C ARG A 272 -3.89 -22.19 -23.42
N ILE A 273 -3.54 -21.58 -22.29
CA ILE A 273 -3.85 -20.18 -21.97
C ILE A 273 -2.53 -19.40 -21.97
N ASP A 274 -2.29 -18.61 -23.01
CA ASP A 274 -1.00 -17.92 -23.24
C ASP A 274 -0.60 -17.03 -22.05
N GLN A 275 -1.54 -16.30 -21.45
CA GLN A 275 -1.31 -15.40 -20.30
C GLN A 275 -0.81 -16.11 -19.04
N ILE A 276 -0.99 -17.45 -18.95
CA ILE A 276 -0.72 -18.27 -17.76
C ILE A 276 0.10 -19.52 -18.16
N ALA A 277 0.77 -19.51 -19.31
CA ALA A 277 1.42 -20.71 -19.86
C ALA A 277 2.75 -21.06 -19.17
N THR A 278 3.35 -20.14 -18.42
CA THR A 278 4.75 -20.25 -17.95
C THR A 278 4.90 -20.83 -16.54
N GLU A 279 3.81 -21.12 -15.85
CA GLU A 279 3.81 -21.64 -14.47
C GLU A 279 3.38 -23.11 -14.38
N GLY A 280 3.03 -23.73 -15.51
CA GLY A 280 2.46 -25.06 -15.56
C GLY A 280 1.19 -25.16 -14.71
N ALA A 281 0.93 -26.33 -14.13
CA ALA A 281 -0.28 -26.54 -13.30
C ALA A 281 -0.36 -25.62 -12.06
N ALA A 282 0.74 -25.00 -11.62
CA ALA A 282 0.76 -24.08 -10.48
C ALA A 282 0.17 -22.70 -10.81
N GLY A 283 0.02 -22.36 -12.08
CA GLY A 283 -0.64 -21.11 -12.51
C GLY A 283 -2.15 -21.11 -12.29
N TYR A 284 -2.77 -22.25 -11.97
CA TYR A 284 -4.20 -22.31 -11.68
C TYR A 284 -4.49 -21.97 -10.21
N ASP A 285 -5.25 -20.89 -10.00
CA ASP A 285 -5.94 -20.59 -8.75
C ASP A 285 -7.45 -20.51 -9.00
N ALA A 286 -8.23 -21.41 -8.38
CA ALA A 286 -9.68 -21.43 -8.51
C ALA A 286 -10.38 -20.11 -8.12
N GLY A 287 -9.77 -19.31 -7.24
CA GLY A 287 -10.30 -18.02 -6.81
C GLY A 287 -10.21 -16.91 -7.87
N GLN A 288 -9.45 -17.12 -8.95
CA GLN A 288 -9.31 -16.19 -10.07
C GLN A 288 -10.22 -16.52 -11.27
N TRP A 289 -11.06 -17.55 -11.17
CA TRP A 289 -11.94 -17.99 -12.25
C TRP A 289 -13.40 -17.84 -11.85
N PHE A 290 -14.17 -17.15 -12.67
CA PHE A 290 -15.58 -16.82 -12.42
C PHE A 290 -16.49 -17.30 -13.55
N SER A 291 -17.70 -17.75 -13.22
CA SER A 291 -18.69 -18.21 -14.21
C SER A 291 -19.21 -17.03 -15.03
N THR A 292 -19.34 -17.21 -16.35
CA THR A 292 -20.04 -16.26 -17.24
C THR A 292 -21.58 -16.36 -17.16
N ASP A 293 -22.10 -17.29 -16.35
CA ASP A 293 -23.51 -17.66 -16.20
C ASP A 293 -24.18 -18.19 -17.49
N THR A 294 -23.41 -18.42 -18.54
CA THR A 294 -23.87 -18.98 -19.82
C THR A 294 -23.11 -20.27 -20.18
N GLY A 295 -23.78 -21.25 -20.79
CA GLY A 295 -23.12 -22.38 -21.45
C GLY A 295 -23.09 -23.72 -20.70
N ALA A 296 -23.95 -23.95 -19.70
CA ALA A 296 -24.05 -25.26 -19.01
C ALA A 296 -25.22 -26.15 -19.46
N GLY A 297 -26.10 -25.60 -20.32
CA GLY A 297 -27.27 -26.26 -20.86
C GLY A 297 -27.07 -26.87 -22.25
N ALA A 298 -28.16 -27.18 -22.94
CA ALA A 298 -28.15 -27.76 -24.29
C ALA A 298 -29.46 -27.46 -25.01
N ALA A 299 -29.42 -27.48 -26.34
CA ALA A 299 -30.60 -27.48 -27.19
C ALA A 299 -30.52 -28.64 -28.19
N GLY A 300 -31.59 -29.42 -28.34
CA GLY A 300 -31.61 -30.58 -29.23
C GLY A 300 -32.77 -31.54 -28.99
N ARG A 301 -32.85 -32.59 -29.82
CA ARG A 301 -33.82 -33.67 -29.65
C ARG A 301 -33.21 -34.76 -28.76
N PHE A 302 -33.69 -34.86 -27.53
CA PHE A 302 -33.15 -35.78 -26.53
C PHE A 302 -34.20 -36.75 -26.00
N LYS A 303 -33.78 -37.99 -25.75
CA LYS A 303 -34.51 -38.98 -24.95
C LYS A 303 -33.87 -39.06 -23.57
N PHE A 304 -34.68 -38.83 -22.54
CA PHE A 304 -34.36 -38.96 -21.13
C PHE A 304 -34.94 -40.27 -20.61
N VAL A 305 -34.12 -41.10 -19.95
CA VAL A 305 -34.52 -42.35 -19.31
C VAL A 305 -34.16 -42.28 -17.83
N LEU A 306 -35.16 -42.34 -16.96
CA LEU A 306 -34.97 -42.45 -15.52
C LEU A 306 -35.05 -43.91 -15.09
N ASP A 307 -34.08 -44.32 -14.27
CA ASP A 307 -34.14 -45.55 -13.48
C ASP A 307 -34.32 -45.18 -12.00
N TRP A 308 -35.51 -45.50 -11.47
CA TRP A 308 -35.91 -45.21 -10.10
C TRP A 308 -35.85 -46.43 -9.19
N THR A 309 -35.13 -47.49 -9.59
CA THR A 309 -34.99 -48.72 -8.79
C THR A 309 -34.36 -48.45 -7.41
N ASN A 310 -33.45 -47.48 -7.34
CA ASN A 310 -32.97 -46.91 -6.07
C ASN A 310 -33.54 -45.50 -5.88
N ALA A 311 -34.58 -45.35 -5.07
CA ALA A 311 -35.27 -44.08 -4.86
C ALA A 311 -34.44 -43.01 -4.13
N ASP A 312 -33.39 -43.42 -3.40
CA ASP A 312 -32.49 -42.51 -2.69
C ASP A 312 -31.38 -41.97 -3.61
N SER A 313 -31.07 -42.66 -4.70
CA SER A 313 -30.08 -42.26 -5.69
C SER A 313 -30.46 -42.77 -7.09
N PRO A 314 -31.55 -42.24 -7.68
CA PRO A 314 -32.01 -42.65 -9.00
C PRO A 314 -31.01 -42.18 -10.06
N THR A 315 -31.08 -42.76 -11.25
CA THR A 315 -30.22 -42.34 -12.36
C THR A 315 -31.02 -41.76 -13.52
N VAL A 316 -30.41 -40.86 -14.29
CA VAL A 316 -30.91 -40.37 -15.58
C VAL A 316 -29.89 -40.68 -16.66
N THR A 317 -30.33 -41.26 -17.76
CA THR A 317 -29.52 -41.41 -18.99
C THR A 317 -30.12 -40.51 -20.06
N VAL A 318 -29.30 -39.67 -20.69
CA VAL A 318 -29.72 -38.77 -21.77
C VAL A 318 -29.06 -39.22 -23.06
N THR A 319 -29.83 -39.30 -24.14
CA THR A 319 -29.33 -39.69 -25.47
C THR A 319 -29.86 -38.73 -26.53
N GLU A 320 -29.00 -38.34 -27.45
CA GLU A 320 -29.43 -37.67 -28.68
C GLU A 320 -30.17 -38.66 -29.58
N THR A 321 -31.31 -38.23 -30.11
CA THR A 321 -32.16 -39.10 -30.93
C THR A 321 -32.80 -38.33 -32.08
N THR A 322 -33.22 -39.06 -33.11
CA THR A 322 -34.05 -38.55 -34.21
C THR A 322 -35.52 -38.96 -34.06
N ASP A 323 -35.86 -39.68 -32.99
CA ASP A 323 -37.23 -40.09 -32.68
C ASP A 323 -38.15 -38.86 -32.53
N ALA A 324 -39.43 -39.06 -32.86
CA ALA A 324 -40.44 -38.04 -32.66
C ALA A 324 -40.56 -37.66 -31.18
N ALA A 325 -40.72 -36.36 -30.90
CA ALA A 325 -41.01 -35.88 -29.55
C ALA A 325 -42.33 -36.48 -29.08
N ASP A 326 -42.35 -36.93 -27.83
CA ASP A 326 -43.56 -37.43 -27.20
C ASP A 326 -44.59 -36.31 -27.06
N ALA A 327 -45.87 -36.66 -27.16
CA ALA A 327 -46.94 -35.74 -26.77
C ALA A 327 -46.88 -35.47 -25.25
N ASP A 328 -47.45 -34.36 -24.80
CA ASP A 328 -47.54 -34.08 -23.36
C ASP A 328 -48.33 -35.18 -22.64
N ASN A 329 -47.68 -35.81 -21.66
CA ASN A 329 -48.34 -36.80 -20.83
C ASN A 329 -49.34 -36.11 -19.88
N THR A 330 -50.65 -36.35 -20.05
CA THR A 330 -51.74 -35.70 -19.27
C THR A 330 -52.46 -36.62 -18.26
N GLN A 331 -52.31 -37.94 -18.34
CA GLN A 331 -52.82 -38.93 -17.35
C GLN A 331 -51.98 -39.05 -16.05
N GLY A 332 -52.29 -38.28 -15.00
CA GLY A 332 -51.47 -38.18 -13.77
C GLY A 332 -51.72 -39.21 -12.67
N GLY A 333 -50.74 -39.36 -11.77
CA GLY A 333 -50.74 -40.28 -10.63
C GLY A 333 -49.84 -39.84 -9.46
N ALA A 334 -49.84 -40.62 -8.38
CA ALA A 334 -49.11 -40.28 -7.14
C ALA A 334 -47.57 -40.41 -7.24
N ASP A 335 -47.07 -41.20 -8.21
CA ASP A 335 -45.64 -41.51 -8.39
C ASP A 335 -45.03 -40.82 -9.64
N ASP A 336 -45.62 -39.72 -10.09
CA ASP A 336 -45.19 -39.01 -11.29
C ASP A 336 -43.75 -38.46 -11.16
N LYS A 337 -43.03 -38.43 -12.28
CA LYS A 337 -41.70 -37.82 -12.42
C LYS A 337 -41.75 -36.74 -13.49
N TYR A 338 -41.02 -35.66 -13.26
CA TYR A 338 -41.03 -34.48 -14.12
C TYR A 338 -39.61 -34.05 -14.48
N LEU A 339 -39.40 -33.67 -15.73
CA LEU A 339 -38.22 -32.97 -16.18
C LEU A 339 -38.49 -31.47 -16.08
N TYR A 340 -37.65 -30.74 -15.34
CA TYR A 340 -37.76 -29.30 -15.15
C TYR A 340 -36.56 -28.59 -15.78
N PHE A 341 -36.81 -27.65 -16.69
CA PHE A 341 -35.77 -27.00 -17.51
C PHE A 341 -36.25 -25.67 -18.12
N GLY A 342 -35.33 -24.92 -18.72
CA GLY A 342 -35.61 -23.67 -19.41
C GLY A 342 -36.27 -22.62 -18.51
N ASN A 343 -37.14 -21.78 -19.08
CA ASN A 343 -37.86 -20.74 -18.35
C ASN A 343 -39.11 -21.31 -17.62
N GLY A 344 -38.88 -22.15 -16.62
CA GLY A 344 -39.95 -22.70 -15.77
C GLY A 344 -40.75 -23.85 -16.39
N THR A 345 -40.22 -24.50 -17.43
CA THR A 345 -40.90 -25.61 -18.11
C THR A 345 -40.82 -26.88 -17.27
N SER A 346 -41.94 -27.60 -17.16
CA SER A 346 -42.02 -28.89 -16.48
C SER A 346 -42.79 -29.89 -17.34
N LYS A 347 -42.15 -31.00 -17.72
CA LYS A 347 -42.74 -32.05 -18.57
C LYS A 347 -42.76 -33.37 -17.84
N ARG A 348 -43.90 -34.07 -17.85
CA ARG A 348 -44.04 -35.34 -17.14
C ARG A 348 -43.51 -36.50 -17.97
N PHE A 349 -42.73 -37.37 -17.35
CA PHE A 349 -42.28 -38.62 -17.97
C PHE A 349 -43.42 -39.63 -18.16
N TYR A 350 -43.24 -40.56 -19.11
CA TYR A 350 -44.08 -41.75 -19.24
C TYR A 350 -43.51 -42.91 -18.42
N ALA A 351 -44.32 -43.53 -17.57
CA ALA A 351 -43.93 -44.75 -16.87
C ALA A 351 -43.86 -45.94 -17.85
N ARG A 352 -42.79 -46.75 -17.78
CA ARG A 352 -42.59 -47.95 -18.62
C ARG A 352 -42.66 -49.27 -17.84
N GLY A 353 -42.94 -49.19 -16.53
CA GLY A 353 -42.90 -50.34 -15.62
C GLY A 353 -41.51 -50.58 -15.03
N GLY A 354 -41.42 -51.38 -13.97
CA GLY A 354 -40.14 -51.72 -13.33
C GLY A 354 -39.36 -50.51 -12.80
N ASN A 355 -40.04 -49.47 -12.32
CA ASN A 355 -39.45 -48.19 -11.87
C ASN A 355 -38.69 -47.41 -12.96
N SER A 356 -38.95 -47.69 -14.24
CA SER A 356 -38.40 -46.94 -15.37
C SER A 356 -39.38 -45.91 -15.92
N TYR A 357 -38.85 -44.74 -16.29
CA TYR A 357 -39.61 -43.64 -16.88
C TYR A 357 -38.87 -43.06 -18.09
N GLU A 358 -39.59 -42.66 -19.12
CA GLU A 358 -38.99 -42.14 -20.36
C GLU A 358 -39.71 -40.88 -20.86
N LEU A 359 -38.96 -39.98 -21.49
CA LEU A 359 -39.48 -38.80 -22.16
C LEU A 359 -38.56 -38.40 -23.32
N THR A 360 -39.13 -38.27 -24.51
CA THR A 360 -38.45 -37.70 -25.69
C THR A 360 -39.03 -36.33 -26.00
N LEU A 361 -38.20 -35.30 -26.14
CA LEU A 361 -38.66 -33.95 -26.45
C LEU A 361 -37.62 -33.11 -27.19
N ASP A 362 -38.08 -32.02 -27.80
CA ASP A 362 -37.21 -30.89 -28.15
C ASP A 362 -36.86 -30.16 -26.87
N PHE A 363 -35.65 -30.40 -26.38
CA PHE A 363 -35.11 -29.80 -25.18
C PHE A 363 -34.38 -28.50 -25.54
N ASP A 364 -34.58 -27.46 -24.75
CA ASP A 364 -33.89 -26.18 -24.89
C ASP A 364 -33.79 -25.53 -23.50
N SER A 365 -32.56 -25.47 -22.99
CA SER A 365 -32.25 -24.83 -21.73
C SER A 365 -30.80 -24.36 -21.72
N ASP A 366 -30.54 -23.18 -21.16
CA ASP A 366 -29.22 -22.55 -21.00
C ASP A 366 -28.47 -22.99 -19.71
N TRP A 367 -29.22 -23.44 -18.69
CA TRP A 367 -28.67 -23.85 -17.39
C TRP A 367 -28.64 -25.37 -17.12
N GLY A 368 -29.21 -26.19 -18.02
CA GLY A 368 -29.37 -27.63 -17.83
C GLY A 368 -30.78 -28.04 -17.37
N PHE A 369 -30.90 -29.03 -16.48
CA PHE A 369 -32.20 -29.47 -15.98
C PHE A 369 -32.18 -29.97 -14.54
N LEU A 370 -33.36 -30.19 -13.98
CA LEU A 370 -33.61 -30.90 -12.73
C LEU A 370 -34.68 -31.98 -12.96
N VAL A 371 -34.68 -33.00 -12.11
CA VAL A 371 -35.77 -33.97 -12.03
C VAL A 371 -36.61 -33.68 -10.79
N ARG A 372 -37.93 -33.75 -10.92
CA ARG A 372 -38.86 -33.47 -9.82
C ARG A 372 -39.87 -34.58 -9.64
N THR A 373 -40.36 -34.74 -8.41
CA THR A 373 -41.50 -35.62 -8.06
C THR A 373 -42.78 -34.82 -7.78
N SER A 374 -42.71 -33.49 -7.90
CA SER A 374 -43.84 -32.58 -7.75
C SER A 374 -43.67 -31.38 -8.68
N THR A 375 -44.75 -30.85 -9.22
CA THR A 375 -44.75 -29.60 -10.00
C THR A 375 -44.97 -28.36 -9.13
N THR A 376 -45.66 -28.53 -7.99
CA THR A 376 -46.11 -27.43 -7.11
C THR A 376 -45.27 -27.28 -5.85
N SER A 377 -44.61 -28.35 -5.38
CA SER A 377 -43.82 -28.34 -4.14
C SER A 377 -42.32 -28.48 -4.43
N TRP A 378 -41.52 -27.70 -3.70
CA TRP A 378 -40.04 -27.81 -3.65
C TRP A 378 -39.56 -28.32 -2.29
N ALA A 379 -40.43 -29.00 -1.54
CA ALA A 379 -40.08 -29.57 -0.24
C ALA A 379 -38.94 -30.59 -0.33
N ALA A 380 -38.32 -30.91 0.82
CA ALA A 380 -37.27 -31.93 0.90
C ALA A 380 -37.75 -33.28 0.32
N GLY A 381 -36.94 -33.88 -0.56
CA GLY A 381 -37.25 -35.10 -1.29
C GLY A 381 -38.05 -34.92 -2.59
N THR A 382 -38.19 -33.68 -3.09
CA THR A 382 -38.93 -33.41 -4.34
C THR A 382 -38.08 -32.83 -5.48
N LYS A 383 -36.86 -32.39 -5.20
CA LYS A 383 -35.89 -31.89 -6.18
C LYS A 383 -34.71 -32.87 -6.27
N TYR A 384 -34.36 -33.25 -7.49
CA TYR A 384 -33.25 -34.14 -7.80
C TYR A 384 -32.34 -33.48 -8.84
N GLY A 385 -31.03 -33.49 -8.58
CA GLY A 385 -30.03 -32.83 -9.44
C GLY A 385 -28.63 -33.41 -9.27
N ALA A 386 -27.62 -32.64 -9.66
CA ALA A 386 -26.22 -33.01 -9.54
C ALA A 386 -25.70 -32.79 -8.09
N PRO A 387 -24.66 -33.52 -7.67
CA PRO A 387 -24.02 -33.30 -6.37
C PRO A 387 -23.30 -31.95 -6.28
N ASP A 388 -22.82 -31.42 -7.40
CA ASP A 388 -22.13 -30.13 -7.54
C ASP A 388 -22.32 -29.58 -8.97
N ASN A 389 -21.81 -28.36 -9.23
CA ASN A 389 -21.86 -27.70 -10.54
C ASN A 389 -20.65 -28.04 -11.45
N ARG A 390 -19.94 -29.14 -11.17
CA ARG A 390 -18.79 -29.63 -11.96
C ARG A 390 -19.02 -31.04 -12.51
N THR A 391 -19.99 -31.77 -11.95
CA THR A 391 -20.36 -33.11 -12.39
C THR A 391 -21.38 -32.99 -13.52
N ILE A 392 -20.90 -33.11 -14.76
CA ILE A 392 -21.72 -33.06 -15.97
C ILE A 392 -22.22 -34.44 -16.40
N ILE A 393 -23.29 -34.49 -17.18
CA ILE A 393 -23.75 -35.72 -17.82
C ILE A 393 -22.86 -36.09 -19.01
N ARG A 394 -22.83 -37.37 -19.36
CA ARG A 394 -22.29 -37.86 -20.63
C ARG A 394 -23.39 -38.56 -21.40
N PHE A 395 -23.55 -38.24 -22.68
CA PHE A 395 -24.59 -38.85 -23.50
C PHE A 395 -24.44 -40.37 -23.54
N GLY A 396 -25.54 -41.08 -23.30
CA GLY A 396 -25.59 -42.55 -23.27
C GLY A 396 -25.11 -43.20 -21.97
N GLU A 397 -24.60 -42.43 -21.00
CA GLU A 397 -24.15 -42.95 -19.70
C GLU A 397 -25.15 -42.61 -18.58
N PRO A 398 -25.41 -43.53 -17.63
CA PRO A 398 -26.22 -43.23 -16.46
C PRO A 398 -25.56 -42.17 -15.55
N PHE A 399 -26.31 -41.11 -15.23
CA PHE A 399 -25.93 -40.07 -14.28
C PHE A 399 -26.71 -40.21 -12.98
N THR A 400 -26.02 -40.32 -11.84
CA THR A 400 -26.65 -40.46 -10.52
C THR A 400 -27.17 -39.13 -9.99
N LEU A 401 -28.46 -39.08 -9.66
CA LEU A 401 -29.12 -37.90 -9.12
C LEU A 401 -29.11 -37.90 -7.59
N MET A 402 -28.86 -36.73 -7.02
CA MET A 402 -28.96 -36.45 -5.59
C MET A 402 -30.28 -35.74 -5.27
N SER A 403 -30.97 -36.17 -4.22
CA SER A 403 -32.20 -35.51 -3.75
C SER A 403 -31.92 -34.36 -2.78
N ASN A 404 -32.84 -33.41 -2.70
CA ASN A 404 -32.81 -32.30 -1.74
C ASN A 404 -33.19 -32.68 -0.29
N ARG A 405 -33.03 -33.95 0.12
CA ARG A 405 -33.31 -34.40 1.49
C ARG A 405 -32.22 -33.99 2.48
N SER A 406 -30.96 -33.94 2.03
CA SER A 406 -29.80 -33.70 2.89
C SER A 406 -29.03 -32.44 2.54
N ALA A 407 -28.96 -32.07 1.25
CA ALA A 407 -28.41 -30.80 0.78
C ALA A 407 -29.15 -30.38 -0.50
N ASP A 408 -29.13 -29.11 -0.86
CA ASP A 408 -29.76 -28.65 -2.10
C ASP A 408 -28.91 -29.07 -3.31
N PRO A 409 -29.42 -29.91 -4.24
CA PRO A 409 -28.64 -30.37 -5.38
C PRO A 409 -28.49 -29.26 -6.42
N ALA A 410 -27.35 -29.27 -7.12
CA ALA A 410 -27.07 -28.39 -8.24
C ALA A 410 -27.87 -28.81 -9.49
N ASN A 411 -27.87 -27.95 -10.51
CA ASN A 411 -28.46 -28.28 -11.80
C ASN A 411 -27.68 -29.42 -12.47
N VAL A 412 -28.38 -30.29 -13.19
CA VAL A 412 -27.74 -31.30 -14.04
C VAL A 412 -27.34 -30.62 -15.35
N GLN A 413 -26.05 -30.57 -15.64
CA GLN A 413 -25.45 -29.80 -16.73
C GLN A 413 -24.93 -30.71 -17.85
N PHE A 414 -24.95 -30.21 -19.08
CA PHE A 414 -24.44 -30.91 -20.27
C PHE A 414 -22.96 -30.61 -20.54
N SER A 415 -22.48 -29.48 -20.03
CA SER A 415 -21.13 -28.95 -20.18
C SER A 415 -20.75 -28.19 -18.92
N LEU A 416 -19.45 -27.98 -18.70
CA LEU A 416 -19.00 -27.08 -17.64
C LEU A 416 -19.34 -25.64 -18.05
N PRO A 417 -19.75 -24.77 -17.11
CA PRO A 417 -19.98 -23.38 -17.44
C PRO A 417 -18.68 -22.76 -17.98
N THR A 418 -18.78 -21.92 -19.01
CA THR A 418 -17.63 -21.13 -19.45
C THR A 418 -17.23 -20.19 -18.32
N MET A 419 -15.97 -20.28 -17.90
CA MET A 419 -15.36 -19.41 -16.91
C MET A 419 -14.56 -18.32 -17.60
N TYR A 420 -14.39 -17.18 -16.94
CA TYR A 420 -13.45 -16.13 -17.31
C TYR A 420 -12.46 -15.87 -16.18
N HIS A 421 -11.27 -15.38 -16.53
CA HIS A 421 -10.19 -15.10 -15.59
C HIS A 421 -10.21 -13.66 -15.08
N SER A 422 -9.87 -13.49 -13.80
CA SER A 422 -9.64 -12.22 -13.12
C SER A 422 -8.57 -12.39 -12.06
N HIS A 423 -7.39 -11.82 -12.29
CA HIS A 423 -6.23 -11.98 -11.40
C HIS A 423 -6.52 -11.54 -9.95
N PHE A 424 -7.40 -10.56 -9.76
CA PHE A 424 -7.62 -9.88 -8.48
C PHE A 424 -8.70 -10.52 -7.59
N TRP A 425 -9.03 -11.80 -7.79
CA TRP A 425 -10.01 -12.53 -6.99
C TRP A 425 -11.37 -11.82 -6.87
N THR A 426 -11.75 -11.07 -7.89
CA THR A 426 -13.04 -10.36 -7.97
C THR A 426 -13.73 -10.63 -9.29
N ALA A 427 -15.02 -10.92 -9.23
CA ALA A 427 -15.84 -11.07 -10.43
C ALA A 427 -16.03 -9.73 -11.18
N ALA A 428 -15.74 -8.58 -10.54
CA ALA A 428 -15.95 -7.26 -11.10
C ALA A 428 -15.01 -6.93 -12.27
N PHE A 429 -13.86 -7.59 -12.36
CA PHE A 429 -12.87 -7.39 -13.41
C PHE A 429 -12.85 -8.60 -14.35
N ALA A 430 -12.41 -8.38 -15.59
CA ALA A 430 -12.11 -9.43 -16.54
C ALA A 430 -10.78 -9.14 -17.24
N ASP A 431 -9.83 -10.07 -17.10
CA ASP A 431 -8.46 -9.87 -17.57
C ASP A 431 -8.38 -9.94 -19.10
N LEU A 432 -7.62 -9.01 -19.67
CA LEU A 432 -7.42 -8.88 -21.10
C LEU A 432 -6.47 -9.97 -21.60
N ASN A 433 -6.83 -10.57 -22.74
CA ASN A 433 -6.02 -11.53 -23.46
C ASN A 433 -5.26 -10.84 -24.59
N TYR A 434 -3.94 -10.89 -24.48
CA TYR A 434 -2.98 -10.36 -25.46
C TYR A 434 -2.29 -11.45 -26.29
N GLY A 435 -2.67 -12.73 -26.13
CA GLY A 435 -1.92 -13.88 -26.64
C GLY A 435 -0.51 -13.94 -26.04
N LYS A 436 0.44 -14.56 -26.73
CA LYS A 436 1.85 -14.63 -26.29
C LYS A 436 2.50 -13.24 -26.26
N ALA A 437 3.29 -12.96 -25.21
CA ALA A 437 3.96 -11.67 -25.04
C ALA A 437 4.82 -11.24 -26.24
N ALA A 438 5.44 -12.21 -26.93
CA ALA A 438 6.26 -11.95 -28.13
C ALA A 438 5.45 -11.41 -29.33
N GLU A 439 4.15 -11.70 -29.38
CA GLU A 439 3.24 -11.41 -30.50
C GLU A 439 2.10 -10.46 -30.07
N ALA A 440 2.19 -9.87 -28.87
CA ALA A 440 1.09 -9.13 -28.24
C ALA A 440 0.51 -8.03 -29.14
N GLU A 441 1.33 -7.33 -29.94
CA GLU A 441 0.88 -6.30 -30.89
C GLU A 441 -0.09 -6.79 -31.97
N GLN A 442 -0.16 -8.10 -32.19
CA GLN A 442 -1.06 -8.70 -33.16
C GLN A 442 -2.47 -8.92 -32.59
N SER A 443 -2.59 -9.00 -31.26
CA SER A 443 -3.86 -9.26 -30.58
C SER A 443 -4.87 -8.14 -30.78
N GLY A 444 -6.16 -8.50 -30.79
CA GLY A 444 -7.24 -7.52 -30.86
C GLY A 444 -7.30 -6.59 -29.64
N ALA A 445 -6.94 -7.10 -28.45
CA ALA A 445 -6.90 -6.32 -27.22
C ALA A 445 -5.81 -5.25 -27.27
N PHE A 446 -4.56 -5.61 -27.62
CA PHE A 446 -3.45 -4.65 -27.70
C PHE A 446 -3.74 -3.51 -28.68
N LYS A 447 -4.26 -3.85 -29.87
CA LYS A 447 -4.66 -2.85 -30.88
C LYS A 447 -5.71 -1.89 -30.33
N ALA A 448 -6.75 -2.41 -29.66
CA ALA A 448 -7.81 -1.59 -29.14
C ALA A 448 -7.34 -0.64 -28.02
N VAL A 449 -6.56 -1.14 -27.05
CA VAL A 449 -6.06 -0.29 -25.94
C VAL A 449 -5.02 0.72 -26.42
N THR A 450 -4.23 0.41 -27.46
CA THR A 450 -3.28 1.39 -28.04
C THR A 450 -3.95 2.42 -28.94
N GLU A 451 -5.00 2.06 -29.67
CA GLU A 451 -5.81 3.01 -30.44
C GLU A 451 -6.52 4.03 -29.53
N ALA A 452 -7.09 3.57 -28.41
CA ALA A 452 -7.65 4.46 -27.40
C ALA A 452 -6.57 5.34 -26.76
N ALA A 453 -5.39 4.79 -26.44
CA ALA A 453 -4.29 5.55 -25.88
C ALA A 453 -3.77 6.65 -26.82
N ASP A 454 -3.74 6.39 -28.14
CA ASP A 454 -3.34 7.39 -29.13
C ASP A 454 -4.24 8.64 -29.11
N LYS A 455 -5.53 8.48 -28.80
CA LYS A 455 -6.45 9.62 -28.66
C LYS A 455 -5.94 10.58 -27.57
N TRP A 456 -5.56 10.03 -26.42
CA TRP A 456 -5.09 10.81 -25.27
C TRP A 456 -3.74 11.47 -25.55
N VAL A 457 -2.83 10.74 -26.18
CA VAL A 457 -1.55 11.29 -26.65
C VAL A 457 -1.78 12.49 -27.59
N ARG A 458 -2.65 12.36 -28.60
CA ARG A 458 -3.00 13.47 -29.51
C ARG A 458 -3.71 14.63 -28.81
N MET A 459 -4.37 14.37 -27.67
CA MET A 459 -5.02 15.42 -26.88
C MET A 459 -4.01 16.29 -26.11
N GLY A 460 -2.79 15.80 -25.91
CA GLY A 460 -1.72 16.48 -25.18
C GLY A 460 -1.33 15.82 -23.85
N VAL A 461 -1.74 14.57 -23.61
CA VAL A 461 -1.25 13.79 -22.46
C VAL A 461 0.25 13.52 -22.64
N ASP A 462 1.03 13.73 -21.58
CA ASP A 462 2.50 13.66 -21.60
C ASP A 462 3.04 12.31 -21.13
N GLY A 463 2.18 11.49 -20.50
CA GLY A 463 2.59 10.20 -20.01
C GLY A 463 1.46 9.33 -19.48
N PHE A 464 1.81 8.07 -19.17
CA PHE A 464 0.92 7.14 -18.47
C PHE A 464 1.55 6.61 -17.18
N ARG A 465 0.74 6.53 -16.13
CA ARG A 465 0.96 5.60 -15.03
C ARG A 465 0.26 4.30 -15.39
N LEU A 466 0.99 3.19 -15.39
CA LEU A 466 0.44 1.87 -15.72
C LEU A 466 0.13 1.10 -14.44
N ASP A 467 -1.13 0.72 -14.31
CA ASP A 467 -1.64 -0.08 -13.19
C ASP A 467 -1.12 -1.53 -13.24
N ALA A 468 -0.77 -2.07 -12.08
CA ALA A 468 -0.59 -3.51 -11.86
C ALA A 468 0.27 -4.22 -12.93
N VAL A 469 1.39 -3.62 -13.36
CA VAL A 469 2.11 -4.08 -14.58
C VAL A 469 2.67 -5.49 -14.47
N LYS A 470 2.78 -6.03 -13.25
CA LYS A 470 3.26 -7.39 -12.97
C LYS A 470 2.22 -8.48 -13.15
N HIS A 471 0.97 -8.10 -13.47
CA HIS A 471 -0.17 -9.00 -13.52
C HIS A 471 -0.76 -9.16 -14.93
N ILE A 472 -0.30 -8.38 -15.93
CA ILE A 472 -0.78 -8.44 -17.33
C ILE A 472 -0.60 -9.85 -17.92
N TYR A 473 0.59 -10.42 -17.72
CA TYR A 473 0.85 -11.86 -17.78
C TYR A 473 0.98 -12.37 -16.33
N HIS A 474 0.43 -13.55 -16.07
CA HIS A 474 0.25 -14.06 -14.71
C HIS A 474 1.58 -14.26 -13.96
N ASN A 475 2.63 -14.69 -14.66
CA ASN A 475 3.95 -14.85 -14.09
C ASN A 475 4.69 -13.50 -14.00
N ALA A 476 4.68 -12.92 -12.81
CA ALA A 476 5.34 -11.65 -12.53
C ALA A 476 6.87 -11.67 -12.70
N TYR A 477 7.53 -12.85 -12.71
CA TYR A 477 8.98 -12.97 -12.51
C TYR A 477 9.74 -13.53 -13.73
N ASN A 478 9.12 -13.49 -14.90
CA ASN A 478 9.76 -13.80 -16.17
C ASN A 478 9.82 -12.56 -17.09
N ASP A 479 10.15 -12.77 -18.36
CA ASP A 479 10.32 -11.69 -19.33
C ASP A 479 9.03 -11.29 -20.06
N GLU A 480 7.88 -11.93 -19.82
CA GLU A 480 6.63 -11.67 -20.55
C GLU A 480 6.11 -10.24 -20.30
N ASN A 481 5.94 -9.85 -19.03
CA ASN A 481 5.50 -8.50 -18.67
C ASN A 481 6.51 -7.43 -19.15
N PRO A 482 7.82 -7.50 -18.88
CA PRO A 482 8.79 -6.55 -19.43
C PRO A 482 8.75 -6.45 -20.96
N THR A 483 8.56 -7.58 -21.68
CA THR A 483 8.46 -7.60 -23.15
C THR A 483 7.21 -6.88 -23.64
N PHE A 484 6.05 -7.17 -23.03
CA PHE A 484 4.78 -6.49 -23.33
C PHE A 484 4.89 -4.98 -23.09
N LEU A 485 5.40 -4.59 -21.91
CA LEU A 485 5.54 -3.19 -21.53
C LEU A 485 6.47 -2.43 -22.48
N LYS A 486 7.56 -3.07 -22.93
CA LYS A 486 8.45 -2.47 -23.94
C LYS A 486 7.70 -2.17 -25.23
N LYS A 487 6.90 -3.11 -25.74
CA LYS A 487 6.12 -2.95 -26.97
C LYS A 487 5.09 -1.83 -26.82
N PHE A 488 4.41 -1.76 -25.68
CA PHE A 488 3.47 -0.68 -25.38
C PHE A 488 4.17 0.69 -25.30
N TYR A 489 5.30 0.77 -24.56
CA TYR A 489 6.10 1.98 -24.46
C TYR A 489 6.60 2.48 -25.81
N ASP A 490 7.21 1.61 -26.62
CA ASP A 490 7.72 1.97 -27.95
C ASP A 490 6.59 2.52 -28.84
N ARG A 491 5.40 1.88 -28.81
CA ARG A 491 4.24 2.31 -29.59
C ARG A 491 3.65 3.65 -29.14
N MET A 492 3.61 3.91 -27.84
CA MET A 492 3.15 5.19 -27.30
C MET A 492 4.16 6.31 -27.53
N ASN A 493 5.46 6.02 -27.39
CA ASN A 493 6.51 6.98 -27.68
C ASN A 493 6.55 7.36 -29.18
N GLU A 494 6.31 6.41 -30.08
CA GLU A 494 6.13 6.69 -31.52
C GLU A 494 4.94 7.64 -31.75
N SER A 495 3.79 7.35 -31.12
CA SER A 495 2.58 8.19 -31.21
C SER A 495 2.83 9.62 -30.71
N TYR A 496 3.51 9.74 -29.57
CA TYR A 496 3.85 11.02 -28.94
C TYR A 496 4.75 11.87 -29.83
N LYS A 497 5.80 11.26 -30.40
CA LYS A 497 6.70 11.93 -31.34
C LYS A 497 5.95 12.32 -32.63
N ALA A 498 5.06 11.48 -33.13
CA ALA A 498 4.24 11.79 -34.30
C ALA A 498 3.25 12.94 -34.03
N ALA A 499 2.79 13.11 -32.78
CA ALA A 499 1.95 14.21 -32.34
C ALA A 499 2.74 15.52 -32.08
N GLY A 500 4.07 15.50 -32.22
CA GLY A 500 4.93 16.68 -32.02
C GLY A 500 5.46 16.85 -30.60
N GLY A 501 5.41 15.82 -29.77
CA GLY A 501 5.98 15.83 -28.42
C GLY A 501 7.50 16.04 -28.40
N GLU A 502 8.00 16.76 -27.40
CA GLU A 502 9.42 16.99 -27.18
C GLU A 502 9.99 15.96 -26.20
N GLY A 503 11.09 15.29 -26.56
CA GLY A 503 11.69 14.24 -25.74
C GLY A 503 11.01 12.87 -25.93
N ASP A 504 11.00 12.08 -24.86
CA ASP A 504 10.34 10.76 -24.83
C ASP A 504 9.05 10.83 -24.00
N PHE A 505 8.04 10.08 -24.42
CA PHE A 505 6.78 9.95 -23.68
C PHE A 505 7.03 9.37 -22.29
N TYR A 506 6.47 10.00 -21.25
CA TYR A 506 6.69 9.52 -19.89
C TYR A 506 5.86 8.25 -19.61
N MET A 507 6.47 7.24 -18.98
CA MET A 507 5.73 6.05 -18.57
C MET A 507 6.29 5.46 -17.28
N VAL A 508 5.44 5.41 -16.25
CA VAL A 508 5.77 4.82 -14.94
C VAL A 508 4.92 3.60 -14.68
N GLY A 509 5.55 2.47 -14.35
CA GLY A 509 4.86 1.24 -14.01
C GLY A 509 4.70 1.06 -12.50
N GLU A 510 3.52 0.60 -12.08
CA GLU A 510 3.32 0.04 -10.76
C GLU A 510 3.75 -1.42 -10.72
N MET A 511 5.03 -1.64 -10.40
CA MET A 511 5.53 -2.94 -10.00
C MET A 511 5.61 -2.99 -8.47
N LEU A 512 4.48 -3.28 -7.82
CA LEU A 512 4.33 -3.30 -6.37
C LEU A 512 5.04 -4.51 -5.77
N ASP A 513 6.34 -4.39 -5.54
CA ASP A 513 7.21 -5.41 -4.97
C ASP A 513 8.52 -4.78 -4.47
N GLU A 514 9.42 -5.58 -3.90
CA GLU A 514 10.76 -5.12 -3.52
C GLU A 514 11.65 -4.85 -4.75
N ALA A 515 12.65 -4.01 -4.56
CA ALA A 515 13.60 -3.55 -5.58
C ALA A 515 14.18 -4.66 -6.49
N ASP A 516 14.55 -5.84 -5.95
CA ASP A 516 15.13 -6.93 -6.75
C ASP A 516 14.14 -7.53 -7.75
N LYS A 517 12.84 -7.49 -7.42
CA LYS A 517 11.75 -7.94 -8.29
C LYS A 517 11.30 -6.85 -9.27
N ALA A 518 11.38 -5.59 -8.88
CA ALA A 518 11.06 -4.46 -9.74
C ALA A 518 12.14 -4.22 -10.81
N ALA A 519 13.42 -4.38 -10.46
CA ALA A 519 14.54 -4.05 -11.33
C ALA A 519 14.46 -4.60 -12.77
N PRO A 520 14.09 -5.87 -13.03
CA PRO A 520 13.99 -6.41 -14.39
C PRO A 520 12.95 -5.73 -15.29
N TYR A 521 11.97 -5.03 -14.71
CA TYR A 521 10.92 -4.30 -15.44
C TYR A 521 11.45 -3.01 -16.11
N TYR A 522 12.62 -2.50 -15.70
CA TYR A 522 13.27 -1.38 -16.40
C TYR A 522 13.67 -1.70 -17.86
N ARG A 523 13.69 -2.99 -18.25
CA ARG A 523 13.81 -3.39 -19.66
C ARG A 523 12.58 -3.00 -20.49
N GLY A 524 11.41 -2.92 -19.85
CA GLY A 524 10.15 -2.52 -20.46
C GLY A 524 9.88 -1.02 -20.36
N LEU A 525 10.10 -0.42 -19.19
CA LEU A 525 9.69 0.95 -18.89
C LEU A 525 10.86 1.85 -18.47
N PRO A 526 10.78 3.17 -18.72
CA PRO A 526 11.78 4.14 -18.24
C PRO A 526 11.66 4.41 -16.74
N ALA A 527 10.44 4.42 -16.18
CA ALA A 527 10.19 4.70 -14.78
C ALA A 527 9.42 3.57 -14.09
N LEU A 528 9.73 3.35 -12.81
CA LEU A 528 8.99 2.46 -11.90
C LEU A 528 8.87 3.13 -10.54
N PHE A 529 7.74 2.90 -9.86
CA PHE A 529 7.58 3.32 -8.46
C PHE A 529 8.55 2.59 -7.55
N GLU A 530 9.19 3.35 -6.66
CA GLU A 530 10.16 2.83 -5.71
C GLU A 530 9.49 2.57 -4.36
N PHE A 531 8.88 1.38 -4.21
CA PHE A 531 8.21 0.99 -2.96
C PHE A 531 9.20 0.76 -1.82
N THR A 532 10.38 0.21 -2.10
CA THR A 532 11.40 -0.03 -1.08
C THR A 532 11.84 1.29 -0.43
N PHE A 533 11.87 2.43 -1.15
CA PHE A 533 12.14 3.74 -0.55
C PHE A 533 11.19 4.06 0.61
N TRP A 534 9.87 3.94 0.41
CA TRP A 534 8.90 4.19 1.48
C TRP A 534 9.04 3.17 2.60
N TYR A 535 9.23 1.89 2.29
CA TYR A 535 9.34 0.83 3.30
C TYR A 535 10.53 1.06 4.23
N LYS A 536 11.69 1.40 3.67
CA LYS A 536 12.91 1.70 4.43
C LYS A 536 12.77 2.99 5.23
N LEU A 537 12.25 4.06 4.63
CA LEU A 537 12.06 5.34 5.31
C LEU A 537 11.05 5.22 6.46
N LYS A 538 9.91 4.56 6.21
CA LYS A 538 8.90 4.29 7.24
C LYS A 538 9.49 3.55 8.43
N TRP A 539 10.18 2.44 8.18
CA TRP A 539 10.80 1.67 9.25
C TRP A 539 11.83 2.50 10.02
N ALA A 540 12.67 3.26 9.30
CA ALA A 540 13.70 4.12 9.89
C ALA A 540 13.09 5.19 10.82
N LEU A 541 12.02 5.86 10.40
CA LEU A 541 11.32 6.88 11.20
C LEU A 541 10.49 6.30 12.35
N GLN A 542 9.94 5.10 12.20
CA GLN A 542 9.22 4.42 13.27
C GLN A 542 10.15 4.00 14.41
N ASN A 543 11.37 3.57 14.07
CA ASN A 543 12.36 3.09 15.04
C ASN A 543 13.38 4.15 15.48
N GLY A 544 13.40 5.30 14.81
CA GLY A 544 14.36 6.38 15.03
C GLY A 544 15.81 6.00 14.69
N ILE A 545 15.99 5.21 13.63
CA ILE A 545 17.28 4.69 13.17
C ILE A 545 17.48 5.14 11.72
N GLY A 546 18.33 6.14 11.51
CA GLY A 546 18.62 6.73 10.20
C GLY A 546 19.90 6.21 9.52
N CYS A 547 20.84 5.64 10.27
CA CYS A 547 22.18 5.33 9.74
C CYS A 547 22.21 4.30 8.60
N TYR A 548 21.19 3.42 8.51
CA TYR A 548 21.07 2.43 7.45
C TYR A 548 20.35 2.95 6.19
N PHE A 549 19.56 4.02 6.29
CA PHE A 549 18.68 4.47 5.21
C PHE A 549 19.47 4.73 3.91
N VAL A 550 20.57 5.49 4.03
CA VAL A 550 21.43 5.85 2.88
C VAL A 550 22.02 4.61 2.22
N LYS A 551 22.48 3.63 3.01
CA LYS A 551 22.99 2.36 2.49
C LYS A 551 21.89 1.60 1.74
N ASP A 552 20.72 1.45 2.36
CA ASP A 552 19.62 0.66 1.79
C ASP A 552 19.13 1.23 0.44
N ILE A 553 19.10 2.55 0.28
CA ILE A 553 18.77 3.19 -1.01
C ILE A 553 19.91 3.03 -2.02
N LEU A 554 21.18 3.17 -1.61
CA LEU A 554 22.30 3.02 -2.53
C LEU A 554 22.53 1.57 -2.98
N ASP A 555 22.13 0.59 -2.18
CA ASP A 555 22.29 -0.83 -2.51
C ASP A 555 21.34 -1.28 -3.65
N VAL A 556 20.21 -0.60 -3.84
CA VAL A 556 19.24 -0.96 -4.90
C VAL A 556 19.55 -0.33 -6.25
N GLN A 557 20.17 0.85 -6.29
CA GLN A 557 20.45 1.58 -7.53
C GLN A 557 21.29 0.79 -8.58
N PRO A 558 22.33 0.02 -8.19
CA PRO A 558 23.05 -0.85 -9.13
C PRO A 558 22.17 -1.94 -9.75
N LEU A 559 21.12 -2.40 -9.04
CA LEU A 559 20.18 -3.38 -9.56
C LEU A 559 19.35 -2.80 -10.72
N TYR A 560 19.11 -1.49 -10.73
CA TYR A 560 18.38 -0.81 -11.80
C TYR A 560 19.29 -0.54 -12.99
N ALA A 561 20.49 -0.04 -12.71
CA ALA A 561 21.49 0.33 -13.71
C ALA A 561 21.91 -0.83 -14.63
N GLN A 562 21.86 -2.08 -14.16
CA GLN A 562 22.14 -3.27 -14.99
C GLN A 562 21.08 -3.52 -16.08
N TYR A 563 19.84 -3.04 -15.91
CA TYR A 563 18.75 -3.22 -16.87
C TYR A 563 18.54 -1.98 -17.74
N ARG A 564 18.76 -0.79 -17.20
CA ARG A 564 18.63 0.50 -17.89
C ARG A 564 19.55 1.52 -17.23
N SER A 565 20.43 2.18 -17.98
CA SER A 565 21.38 3.16 -17.41
C SER A 565 20.73 4.50 -17.05
N ASP A 566 19.65 4.85 -17.73
CA ASP A 566 18.83 6.06 -17.60
C ASP A 566 17.50 5.75 -16.87
N TYR A 567 17.52 4.81 -15.93
CA TYR A 567 16.34 4.47 -15.13
C TYR A 567 15.83 5.69 -14.36
N ILE A 568 14.50 5.79 -14.23
CA ILE A 568 13.84 6.81 -13.41
C ILE A 568 13.29 6.13 -12.16
N GLU A 569 13.97 6.34 -11.04
CA GLU A 569 13.56 5.91 -9.70
C GLU A 569 12.47 6.85 -9.18
N ALA A 570 11.19 6.46 -9.29
CA ALA A 570 10.06 7.28 -8.85
C ALA A 570 9.83 7.09 -7.33
N THR A 571 10.55 7.86 -6.51
CA THR A 571 10.46 7.81 -5.04
C THR A 571 9.11 8.32 -4.55
N LYS A 572 8.65 7.81 -3.41
CA LYS A 572 7.32 8.10 -2.86
C LYS A 572 7.29 7.92 -1.35
N LEU A 573 6.29 8.50 -0.69
CA LEU A 573 5.84 8.06 0.64
C LEU A 573 4.70 7.04 0.47
N SER A 574 3.63 7.11 1.25
CA SER A 574 2.40 6.34 1.00
C SER A 574 1.67 6.80 -0.27
N ASN A 575 0.97 5.91 -0.97
CA ASN A 575 0.04 6.26 -2.05
C ASN A 575 -1.43 5.92 -1.70
N HIS A 576 -2.30 5.95 -2.70
CA HIS A 576 -3.74 5.63 -2.57
C HIS A 576 -4.10 4.17 -2.24
N ASP A 577 -3.11 3.26 -2.22
CA ASP A 577 -3.26 1.83 -1.92
C ASP A 577 -2.50 1.41 -0.66
N GLU A 578 -2.03 2.37 0.13
CA GLU A 578 -1.33 2.14 1.39
C GLU A 578 -2.01 2.93 2.51
N ASP A 579 -1.76 2.52 3.76
CA ASP A 579 -2.10 3.36 4.91
C ASP A 579 -1.40 4.72 4.75
N ARG A 580 -2.11 5.80 5.12
CA ARG A 580 -1.59 7.15 4.97
C ARG A 580 -0.28 7.32 5.75
N THR A 581 0.67 8.06 5.18
CA THR A 581 1.92 8.45 5.85
C THR A 581 1.68 9.00 7.25
N GLY A 582 0.64 9.83 7.44
CA GLY A 582 0.26 10.32 8.77
C GLY A 582 -0.11 9.20 9.75
N SER A 583 -0.85 8.16 9.32
CA SER A 583 -1.14 6.99 10.16
C SER A 583 0.11 6.20 10.50
N ASP A 584 0.90 5.87 9.48
CA ASP A 584 2.11 5.07 9.61
C ASP A 584 3.16 5.72 10.54
N LEU A 585 3.15 7.05 10.63
CA LEU A 585 4.05 7.82 11.49
C LEU A 585 3.41 8.26 12.83
N GLY A 586 2.25 7.70 13.18
CA GLY A 586 1.57 7.96 14.45
C GLY A 586 1.07 9.39 14.60
N GLN A 587 0.71 10.02 13.49
CA GLN A 587 0.22 11.40 13.36
C GLN A 587 1.19 12.46 13.91
N SER A 588 2.48 12.13 14.03
CA SER A 588 3.51 13.09 14.45
C SER A 588 3.85 14.04 13.30
N ALA A 589 3.56 15.32 13.50
CA ALA A 589 3.91 16.38 12.57
C ALA A 589 5.42 16.43 12.32
N GLU A 590 6.23 16.21 13.35
CA GLU A 590 7.68 16.22 13.27
C GLU A 590 8.21 15.10 12.37
N LYS A 591 7.70 13.87 12.53
CA LYS A 591 8.05 12.75 11.65
C LYS A 591 7.62 12.98 10.21
N MET A 592 6.43 13.52 9.99
CA MET A 592 5.95 13.85 8.64
C MET A 592 6.81 14.93 7.97
N LYS A 593 7.29 15.93 8.74
CA LYS A 593 8.24 16.93 8.23
C LYS A 593 9.58 16.31 7.82
N VAL A 594 10.13 15.40 8.62
CA VAL A 594 11.35 14.67 8.24
C VAL A 594 11.11 13.80 7.01
N ALA A 595 9.99 13.09 6.91
CA ALA A 595 9.66 12.26 5.75
C ALA A 595 9.61 13.10 4.45
N ALA A 596 8.95 14.26 4.50
CA ALA A 596 8.88 15.21 3.39
C ALA A 596 10.26 15.74 3.00
N ALA A 597 11.07 16.14 3.99
CA ALA A 597 12.42 16.63 3.75
C ALA A 597 13.31 15.54 3.11
N VAL A 598 13.23 14.30 3.56
CA VAL A 598 13.96 13.16 2.97
C VAL A 598 13.53 12.91 1.53
N LEU A 599 12.22 12.82 1.26
CA LEU A 599 11.68 12.65 -0.10
C LEU A 599 12.23 13.72 -1.06
N LEU A 600 12.23 14.98 -0.63
CA LEU A 600 12.59 16.12 -1.48
C LEU A 600 14.10 16.40 -1.54
N THR A 601 14.94 15.70 -0.77
CA THR A 601 16.41 15.86 -0.77
C THR A 601 17.18 14.61 -1.17
N ALA A 602 16.54 13.44 -1.25
CA ALA A 602 17.10 12.21 -1.79
C ALA A 602 17.18 12.23 -3.34
N GLN A 603 18.00 11.34 -3.93
CA GLN A 603 18.01 11.12 -5.38
C GLN A 603 16.67 10.50 -5.86
N GLY A 604 16.30 10.74 -7.13
CA GLY A 604 15.10 10.18 -7.76
C GLY A 604 14.09 11.25 -8.21
N ALA A 605 12.95 10.80 -8.72
CA ALA A 605 11.82 11.60 -9.18
C ALA A 605 10.65 11.48 -8.17
N PRO A 606 10.52 12.41 -7.20
CA PRO A 606 9.59 12.23 -6.09
C PRO A 606 8.13 12.43 -6.50
N TYR A 607 7.26 11.55 -6.01
CA TYR A 607 5.81 11.63 -6.09
C TYR A 607 5.22 12.04 -4.74
N ILE A 608 4.40 13.09 -4.76
CA ILE A 608 3.63 13.61 -3.63
C ILE A 608 2.17 13.16 -3.82
N TYR A 609 1.57 12.50 -2.83
CA TYR A 609 0.19 12.06 -2.84
C TYR A 609 -0.75 13.03 -2.11
N GLN A 610 -1.85 13.41 -2.76
CA GLN A 610 -2.77 14.44 -2.28
C GLN A 610 -3.12 14.36 -0.77
N GLY A 611 -2.81 15.40 -0.02
CA GLY A 611 -3.07 15.51 1.42
C GLY A 611 -1.92 15.04 2.30
N GLU A 612 -0.86 14.43 1.77
CA GLU A 612 0.36 14.19 2.55
C GLU A 612 0.98 15.50 3.06
N GLU A 613 0.90 16.56 2.25
CA GLU A 613 1.35 17.91 2.56
C GLU A 613 0.51 18.60 3.62
N LEU A 614 -0.69 18.07 3.90
CA LEU A 614 -1.59 18.53 4.96
C LEU A 614 -1.51 17.65 6.20
N GLY A 615 -0.80 16.52 6.14
CA GLY A 615 -0.67 15.58 7.26
C GLY A 615 -1.88 14.64 7.41
N TYR A 616 -2.53 14.30 6.29
CA TYR A 616 -3.67 13.39 6.30
C TYR A 616 -3.31 12.01 6.85
N TRP A 617 -4.26 11.42 7.58
CA TRP A 617 -4.19 10.09 8.16
C TRP A 617 -5.47 9.29 7.81
N GLY A 618 -5.35 7.97 7.86
CA GLY A 618 -6.37 7.00 7.47
C GLY A 618 -5.74 5.62 7.26
N THR A 619 -6.52 4.54 7.42
CA THR A 619 -6.05 3.16 7.22
C THR A 619 -7.01 2.36 6.34
N LYS A 620 -6.46 1.44 5.54
CA LYS A 620 -7.23 0.57 4.64
C LYS A 620 -8.07 -0.46 5.36
N SER A 621 -7.81 -0.69 6.65
CA SER A 621 -8.60 -1.61 7.49
C SER A 621 -10.09 -1.27 7.53
N ASN A 622 -10.46 -0.01 7.26
CA ASN A 622 -11.85 0.46 7.23
C ASN A 622 -12.40 0.61 5.79
N GLY A 623 -11.59 0.28 4.77
CA GLY A 623 -11.85 0.53 3.36
C GLY A 623 -10.88 1.57 2.79
N ASP A 624 -10.56 1.43 1.51
CA ASP A 624 -9.62 2.32 0.81
C ASP A 624 -10.10 3.78 0.77
N GLU A 625 -11.41 4.01 0.88
CA GLU A 625 -12.00 5.35 0.92
C GLU A 625 -11.37 6.22 2.03
N TYR A 626 -10.96 5.63 3.16
CA TYR A 626 -10.34 6.34 4.29
C TYR A 626 -8.94 6.86 3.98
N VAL A 627 -8.19 6.20 3.09
CA VAL A 627 -6.89 6.69 2.62
C VAL A 627 -7.03 7.59 1.39
N ARG A 628 -8.25 7.76 0.86
CA ARG A 628 -8.61 8.55 -0.33
C ARG A 628 -9.49 9.77 0.01
N THR A 629 -9.51 10.14 1.30
CA THR A 629 -10.32 11.24 1.85
C THR A 629 -10.14 12.55 1.07
N PRO A 630 -11.21 13.35 0.86
CA PRO A 630 -11.14 14.56 0.04
C PRO A 630 -10.29 15.68 0.64
N ILE A 631 -9.76 16.55 -0.23
CA ILE A 631 -9.00 17.71 0.20
C ILE A 631 -9.91 18.77 0.81
N LEU A 632 -9.57 19.23 2.02
CA LEU A 632 -10.24 20.33 2.69
C LEU A 632 -9.57 21.64 2.28
N TRP A 633 -10.12 22.29 1.26
CA TRP A 633 -9.56 23.53 0.71
C TRP A 633 -9.70 24.73 1.65
N ASP A 634 -10.87 24.88 2.27
CA ASP A 634 -11.19 25.98 3.17
C ASP A 634 -11.80 25.47 4.48
N LYS A 635 -11.78 26.32 5.51
CA LYS A 635 -12.26 25.97 6.86
C LYS A 635 -13.75 25.61 6.92
N ALA A 636 -14.53 26.03 5.93
CA ALA A 636 -15.98 25.80 5.85
C ALA A 636 -16.36 24.56 5.03
N GLY A 637 -15.43 23.98 4.26
CA GLY A 637 -15.64 22.81 3.42
C GLY A 637 -16.51 23.06 2.18
N ASN A 638 -16.45 24.26 1.57
CA ASN A 638 -17.35 24.60 0.45
C ASN A 638 -17.16 23.69 -0.77
N GLU A 639 -15.91 23.35 -1.10
CA GLU A 639 -15.50 22.53 -2.26
C GLU A 639 -15.16 21.08 -1.91
N LEU A 640 -15.67 20.57 -0.77
CA LEU A 640 -15.37 19.21 -0.32
C LEU A 640 -15.98 18.16 -1.25
N ALA A 641 -15.13 17.43 -1.98
CA ALA A 641 -15.50 16.41 -2.96
C ALA A 641 -15.75 15.01 -2.34
N SER A 642 -16.76 14.89 -1.47
CA SER A 642 -17.04 13.64 -0.73
C SER A 642 -18.10 12.72 -1.35
N GLY A 643 -18.81 13.17 -2.40
CA GLY A 643 -19.99 12.54 -2.97
C GLY A 643 -19.76 11.11 -3.49
N SER A 644 -18.58 10.84 -4.05
CA SER A 644 -18.23 9.53 -4.62
C SER A 644 -17.80 8.47 -3.59
N LEU A 645 -17.52 8.86 -2.35
CA LEU A 645 -16.90 7.98 -1.34
C LEU A 645 -17.92 7.28 -0.42
N SER A 646 -19.21 7.32 -0.76
CA SER A 646 -20.29 6.62 -0.03
C SER A 646 -20.30 6.88 1.49
N GLY A 647 -19.82 8.04 1.95
CA GLY A 647 -19.73 8.42 3.36
C GLY A 647 -18.64 7.71 4.19
N LYS A 648 -17.80 6.86 3.57
CA LYS A 648 -16.69 6.17 4.23
C LYS A 648 -15.44 7.05 4.32
N ILE A 649 -15.56 8.16 5.03
CA ILE A 649 -14.47 9.09 5.29
C ILE A 649 -14.41 9.36 6.79
N ASP A 650 -13.21 9.65 7.30
CA ASP A 650 -13.08 10.08 8.69
C ASP A 650 -13.28 11.59 8.81
N MET A 651 -14.51 12.00 9.11
CA MET A 651 -14.86 13.41 9.32
C MET A 651 -14.14 14.04 10.51
N GLN A 652 -13.56 13.25 11.44
CA GLN A 652 -12.80 13.79 12.57
C GLN A 652 -11.44 14.34 12.13
N MET A 653 -10.88 13.83 11.02
CA MET A 653 -9.65 14.36 10.45
C MET A 653 -9.84 15.76 9.86
N LEU A 654 -11.00 16.02 9.25
CA LEU A 654 -11.30 17.24 8.48
C LEU A 654 -11.62 18.43 9.37
N THR A 655 -10.67 18.82 10.22
CA THR A 655 -10.76 19.99 11.10
C THR A 655 -10.43 21.28 10.36
N PRO A 656 -10.92 22.46 10.77
CA PRO A 656 -10.53 23.73 10.16
C PRO A 656 -9.01 23.95 10.09
N ALA A 657 -8.24 23.44 11.07
CA ALA A 657 -6.79 23.57 11.12
C ALA A 657 -6.04 22.73 10.08
N ILE A 658 -6.61 21.61 9.61
CA ILE A 658 -5.97 20.77 8.58
C ILE A 658 -6.11 21.38 7.17
N SER A 659 -7.05 22.32 6.99
CA SER A 659 -7.38 22.89 5.68
C SER A 659 -6.18 23.57 5.00
N VAL A 660 -6.21 23.58 3.67
CA VAL A 660 -5.20 24.29 2.86
C VAL A 660 -5.15 25.77 3.25
N GLU A 661 -6.30 26.42 3.41
CA GLU A 661 -6.41 27.81 3.88
C GLU A 661 -5.66 28.03 5.21
N ALA A 662 -5.88 27.19 6.22
CA ALA A 662 -5.26 27.37 7.53
C ALA A 662 -3.74 27.13 7.48
N GLN A 663 -3.29 26.08 6.79
CA GLN A 663 -1.86 25.76 6.72
C GLN A 663 -1.09 26.71 5.82
N ALA A 664 -1.73 27.33 4.82
CA ALA A 664 -1.08 28.31 3.96
C ALA A 664 -0.65 29.56 4.74
N ASP A 665 -1.42 29.96 5.76
CA ASP A 665 -1.15 31.13 6.60
C ASP A 665 -0.13 30.85 7.74
N ASP A 666 0.19 29.58 8.01
CA ASP A 666 1.14 29.17 9.04
C ASP A 666 2.50 28.79 8.44
N ASP A 667 3.50 29.66 8.60
CA ASP A 667 4.87 29.43 8.14
C ASP A 667 5.50 28.14 8.70
N GLY A 668 5.02 27.67 9.87
CA GLY A 668 5.46 26.45 10.52
C GLY A 668 4.70 25.19 10.07
N SER A 669 3.75 25.30 9.14
CA SER A 669 2.91 24.18 8.73
C SER A 669 3.65 23.12 7.93
N LEU A 670 3.07 21.92 7.83
CA LEU A 670 3.60 20.89 6.95
C LEU A 670 3.51 21.31 5.48
N LEU A 671 2.42 21.98 5.08
CA LEU A 671 2.23 22.49 3.72
C LEU A 671 3.37 23.43 3.30
N ASN A 672 3.71 24.41 4.14
CA ASN A 672 4.77 25.35 3.83
C ASN A 672 6.17 24.71 3.87
N LEU A 673 6.35 23.62 4.64
CA LEU A 673 7.56 22.80 4.53
C LEU A 673 7.68 22.13 3.15
N TYR A 674 6.61 21.50 2.64
CA TYR A 674 6.62 20.90 1.30
C TYR A 674 6.94 21.94 0.22
N ARG A 675 6.28 23.11 0.27
CA ARG A 675 6.56 24.23 -0.65
C ARG A 675 8.02 24.67 -0.58
N THR A 676 8.57 24.78 0.63
CA THR A 676 9.96 25.18 0.85
C THR A 676 10.91 24.17 0.22
N PHE A 677 10.83 22.90 0.60
CA PHE A 677 11.78 21.88 0.14
C PHE A 677 11.62 21.55 -1.36
N ALA A 678 10.41 21.62 -1.90
CA ALA A 678 10.19 21.47 -3.34
C ALA A 678 10.78 22.64 -4.13
N ARG A 679 10.64 23.87 -3.63
CA ARG A 679 11.33 25.05 -4.19
C ARG A 679 12.83 24.89 -4.14
N LEU A 680 13.40 24.43 -3.01
CA LEU A 680 14.83 24.16 -2.91
C LEU A 680 15.30 23.16 -3.96
N ARG A 681 14.57 22.04 -4.12
CA ARG A 681 14.89 21.04 -5.13
C ARG A 681 14.84 21.62 -6.55
N ASN A 682 13.93 22.55 -6.83
CA ASN A 682 13.84 23.24 -8.12
C ASN A 682 14.88 24.37 -8.31
N THR A 683 15.44 24.94 -7.24
CA THR A 683 16.49 25.96 -7.30
C THR A 683 17.86 25.35 -7.60
N TYR A 684 18.24 24.28 -6.88
CA TYR A 684 19.60 23.72 -6.95
C TYR A 684 19.68 22.50 -7.87
N PRO A 685 20.43 22.56 -9.00
CA PRO A 685 20.64 21.41 -9.89
C PRO A 685 21.16 20.17 -9.15
N VAL A 686 22.03 20.36 -8.16
CA VAL A 686 22.58 19.30 -7.31
C VAL A 686 21.48 18.53 -6.56
N LEU A 687 20.44 19.21 -6.06
CA LEU A 687 19.27 18.54 -5.44
C LEU A 687 18.30 17.98 -6.47
N ALA A 688 18.13 18.64 -7.61
CA ALA A 688 17.23 18.21 -8.67
C ALA A 688 17.68 16.88 -9.31
N GLN A 689 18.97 16.78 -9.66
CA GLN A 689 19.50 15.76 -10.57
C GLN A 689 20.78 15.08 -10.06
N GLY A 690 21.40 15.62 -9.01
CA GLY A 690 22.66 15.08 -8.48
C GLY A 690 22.53 13.70 -7.87
N LYS A 691 23.62 12.93 -7.91
CA LYS A 691 23.69 11.59 -7.31
C LYS A 691 23.75 11.68 -5.79
N MET A 692 23.17 10.69 -5.13
CA MET A 692 23.33 10.50 -3.69
C MET A 692 24.65 9.77 -3.40
N VAL A 693 25.43 10.29 -2.46
CA VAL A 693 26.72 9.70 -2.06
C VAL A 693 26.75 9.55 -0.54
N LYS A 694 27.13 8.37 -0.08
CA LYS A 694 27.23 8.03 1.35
C LYS A 694 28.21 8.96 2.09
N HIS A 695 27.81 9.50 3.25
CA HIS A 695 28.72 10.28 4.08
C HIS A 695 29.84 9.39 4.66
N PRO A 696 31.11 9.84 4.72
CA PRO A 696 32.24 9.01 5.18
C PRO A 696 32.22 8.65 6.69
N VAL A 697 31.42 9.34 7.50
CA VAL A 697 31.43 9.22 8.98
C VAL A 697 30.04 8.85 9.47
N TYR A 698 29.02 9.58 9.04
CA TYR A 698 27.62 9.37 9.44
C TYR A 698 26.92 8.41 8.47
N ASN A 699 27.23 7.13 8.64
CA ASN A 699 26.69 6.04 7.82
C ASN A 699 26.39 4.79 8.67
N ASP A 700 26.04 3.66 8.04
CA ASP A 700 25.70 2.39 8.71
C ASP A 700 26.80 1.81 9.60
N GLY A 701 28.04 2.27 9.47
CA GLY A 701 29.12 1.94 10.40
C GLY A 701 29.11 2.77 11.70
N ASN A 702 28.36 3.87 11.76
CA ASN A 702 28.27 4.74 12.94
C ASN A 702 27.19 4.23 13.90
N THR A 703 27.60 3.36 14.81
CA THR A 703 26.71 2.79 15.83
C THR A 703 26.47 3.73 17.03
N SER A 704 27.22 4.83 17.16
CA SER A 704 27.05 5.80 18.25
C SER A 704 25.94 6.82 18.01
N GLN A 705 25.67 7.15 16.75
CA GLN A 705 24.67 8.16 16.35
C GLN A 705 23.70 7.55 15.34
N GLN A 706 23.06 6.44 15.73
CA GLN A 706 22.22 5.63 14.84
C GLN A 706 21.02 6.38 14.28
N SER A 707 20.55 7.44 14.94
CA SER A 707 19.43 8.25 14.48
C SER A 707 19.76 9.14 13.28
N ILE A 708 21.04 9.32 12.96
CA ILE A 708 21.47 10.23 11.89
C ILE A 708 21.43 9.55 10.54
N ALA A 709 20.73 10.17 9.59
CA ALA A 709 20.85 9.88 8.17
C ALA A 709 21.56 11.06 7.49
N ALA A 710 22.73 10.83 6.90
CA ALA A 710 23.51 11.87 6.23
C ALA A 710 24.09 11.40 4.90
N TRP A 711 24.03 12.25 3.88
CA TRP A 711 24.58 11.99 2.56
C TRP A 711 25.01 13.28 1.88
N TYR A 712 25.77 13.14 0.80
CA TYR A 712 25.99 14.22 -0.14
C TYR A 712 25.09 14.08 -1.36
N ARG A 713 24.71 15.22 -1.94
CA ARG A 713 24.24 15.30 -3.32
C ARG A 713 25.37 15.87 -4.16
N GLU A 714 25.66 15.25 -5.31
CA GLU A 714 26.76 15.64 -6.20
C GLU A 714 26.31 15.76 -7.65
N LEU A 715 26.66 16.87 -8.30
CA LEU A 715 26.46 17.08 -9.73
C LEU A 715 27.55 18.01 -10.26
N ASP A 716 28.19 17.66 -11.38
CA ASP A 716 29.15 18.51 -12.10
C ASP A 716 30.27 19.14 -11.24
N GLY A 717 30.70 18.44 -10.19
CA GLY A 717 31.74 18.88 -9.26
C GLY A 717 31.23 19.77 -8.11
N GLU A 718 29.96 20.15 -8.12
CA GLU A 718 29.29 20.78 -6.98
C GLU A 718 28.79 19.72 -5.99
N ARG A 719 28.80 20.06 -4.70
CA ARG A 719 28.39 19.16 -3.62
C ARG A 719 27.55 19.90 -2.59
N MET A 720 26.53 19.21 -2.08
CA MET A 720 25.72 19.66 -0.95
C MET A 720 25.65 18.57 0.11
N LEU A 721 25.69 18.95 1.38
CA LEU A 721 25.52 18.06 2.52
C LEU A 721 24.06 18.06 2.97
N VAL A 722 23.48 16.87 3.12
CA VAL A 722 22.13 16.66 3.65
C VAL A 722 22.24 15.87 4.94
N VAL A 723 21.60 16.35 6.00
CA VAL A 723 21.60 15.70 7.33
C VAL A 723 20.19 15.71 7.92
N HIS A 724 19.75 14.56 8.41
CA HIS A 724 18.51 14.40 9.15
C HIS A 724 18.77 13.69 10.48
N ASN A 725 18.03 14.09 11.51
CA ASN A 725 17.93 13.33 12.76
C ASN A 725 16.57 12.64 12.81
N PHE A 726 16.57 11.31 12.72
CA PHE A 726 15.36 10.49 12.86
C PHE A 726 15.05 10.16 14.32
N GLY A 727 15.80 10.72 15.27
CA GLY A 727 15.70 10.40 16.69
C GLY A 727 14.84 11.40 17.46
N ARG A 728 14.46 11.01 18.68
CA ARG A 728 13.81 11.87 19.66
C ARG A 728 14.79 12.69 20.49
N GLU A 729 16.06 12.32 20.45
CA GLU A 729 17.13 12.97 21.20
C GLU A 729 17.94 13.87 20.26
N GLU A 730 18.47 14.96 20.80
CA GLU A 730 19.44 15.79 20.10
C GLU A 730 20.71 15.01 19.81
N GLN A 731 21.40 15.39 18.74
CA GLN A 731 22.67 14.80 18.35
C GLN A 731 23.68 15.89 18.01
N ILE A 732 24.88 15.81 18.58
CA ILE A 732 26.00 16.69 18.23
C ILE A 732 26.94 15.93 17.30
N LEU A 733 27.09 16.43 16.08
CA LEU A 733 27.93 15.87 15.03
C LEU A 733 29.20 16.70 14.91
N THR A 734 30.35 16.07 14.67
CA THR A 734 31.59 16.72 14.27
C THR A 734 31.80 16.53 12.78
N LEU A 735 31.68 17.63 12.04
CA LEU A 735 31.82 17.66 10.60
C LEU A 735 33.27 18.02 10.23
N THR A 736 33.90 17.18 9.42
CA THR A 736 35.14 17.55 8.71
C THR A 736 34.85 18.38 7.47
N ASP A 737 33.62 18.32 6.97
CA ASP A 737 33.10 19.27 5.99
C ASP A 737 33.13 20.69 6.55
N GLN A 738 33.18 21.67 5.66
CA GLN A 738 33.08 23.10 5.99
C GLN A 738 31.77 23.63 5.41
N PRO A 739 30.63 23.46 6.10
CA PRO A 739 29.35 23.94 5.58
C PRO A 739 29.40 25.44 5.30
N ASP A 740 29.08 25.88 4.09
CA ASP A 740 29.03 27.31 3.78
C ASP A 740 27.68 27.89 4.22
N LYS A 741 26.65 27.72 3.39
CA LYS A 741 25.30 28.26 3.62
C LYS A 741 24.28 27.14 3.80
N ALA A 742 23.46 27.25 4.85
CA ALA A 742 22.26 26.43 4.98
C ALA A 742 21.20 26.93 4.00
N VAL A 743 20.64 26.04 3.20
CA VAL A 743 19.61 26.38 2.21
C VAL A 743 18.23 25.86 2.58
N GLY A 744 18.16 24.80 3.40
CA GLY A 744 16.93 24.27 3.97
C GLY A 744 17.15 23.85 5.41
N VAL A 745 16.21 24.19 6.29
CA VAL A 745 16.23 23.84 7.71
C VAL A 745 14.80 23.49 8.13
N SER A 746 14.65 22.43 8.92
CA SER A 746 13.42 22.06 9.61
C SER A 746 13.78 21.61 11.03
N GLY A 747 13.09 22.17 12.03
CA GLY A 747 13.40 21.91 13.44
C GLY A 747 14.61 22.71 13.95
N GLU A 748 15.10 22.35 15.13
CA GLU A 748 16.22 23.03 15.77
C GLU A 748 17.56 22.52 15.24
N VAL A 749 18.39 23.45 14.73
CA VAL A 749 19.73 23.16 14.23
C VAL A 749 20.66 24.29 14.64
N LYS A 750 21.81 23.97 15.26
CA LYS A 750 22.86 24.94 15.61
C LYS A 750 24.19 24.52 15.04
N LEU A 751 24.99 25.47 14.58
CA LEU A 751 26.32 25.24 14.01
C LEU A 751 27.38 25.98 14.81
N GLN A 752 28.43 25.28 15.23
CA GLN A 752 29.63 25.87 15.79
C GLN A 752 30.76 25.67 14.78
N ARG A 753 31.17 26.75 14.10
CA ARG A 753 32.22 26.69 13.07
C ARG A 753 33.59 26.58 13.72
N GLY A 754 34.47 25.77 13.13
CA GLY A 754 35.86 25.63 13.56
C GLY A 754 36.82 25.45 12.39
N ASP A 755 38.06 25.88 12.57
CA ASP A 755 39.08 25.94 11.51
C ASP A 755 39.37 24.57 10.87
N ALA A 756 39.36 23.50 11.68
CA ALA A 756 39.63 22.13 11.22
C ALA A 756 38.38 21.25 11.15
N SER A 757 37.39 21.53 12.00
CA SER A 757 36.13 20.79 12.06
C SER A 757 35.05 21.68 12.66
N SER A 758 33.84 21.60 12.12
CA SER A 758 32.67 22.25 12.69
C SER A 758 31.89 21.26 13.56
N LYS A 759 31.13 21.75 14.54
CA LYS A 759 30.13 20.94 15.25
C LYS A 759 28.73 21.34 14.82
N LEU A 760 27.86 20.37 14.60
CA LEU A 760 26.47 20.56 14.21
C LEU A 760 25.57 19.90 15.26
N LEU A 761 24.77 20.70 15.96
CA LEU A 761 23.68 20.19 16.80
C LEU A 761 22.45 20.01 15.92
N MET A 762 21.93 18.79 15.92
CA MET A 762 20.67 18.40 15.27
C MET A 762 19.67 18.09 16.38
N GLY A 763 18.64 18.92 16.52
CA GLY A 763 17.52 18.67 17.44
C GLY A 763 16.75 17.40 17.06
N ALA A 764 15.82 16.97 17.91
CA ALA A 764 14.92 15.87 17.61
C ALA A 764 14.15 16.12 16.30
N TRP A 765 14.05 15.11 15.43
CA TRP A 765 13.28 15.19 14.17
C TRP A 765 13.63 16.40 13.28
N SER A 766 14.90 16.80 13.28
CA SER A 766 15.39 17.96 12.53
C SER A 766 16.00 17.56 11.19
N SER A 767 16.12 18.52 10.28
CA SER A 767 16.71 18.33 8.95
C SER A 767 17.42 19.61 8.51
N VAL A 768 18.58 19.47 7.86
CA VAL A 768 19.33 20.59 7.29
C VAL A 768 20.01 20.20 5.98
N VAL A 769 20.07 21.17 5.06
CA VAL A 769 20.81 21.06 3.80
C VAL A 769 21.80 22.22 3.72
N PHE A 770 23.08 21.90 3.53
CA PHE A 770 24.16 22.86 3.36
C PHE A 770 24.76 22.79 1.96
N THR A 771 25.14 23.95 1.44
CA THR A 771 26.18 24.07 0.40
C THR A 771 27.55 23.85 1.04
N LEU A 772 28.51 23.31 0.26
CA LEU A 772 29.88 23.01 0.71
C LEU A 772 30.94 23.76 -0.10
#